data_AF-A0A8T1QXK4-F1
#
_entry.id   AF-A0A8T1QXK4-F1
#
_cell.length_a   1.000
_cell.length_b   1.000
_cell.length_c   1.000
_cell.angle_alpha   90.00
_cell.angle_beta   90.00
_cell.angle_gamma   90.00
#
_symmetry.space_group_name_H-M   'P 1'
#
loop_
_entity.id
_entity.type
_entity.pdbx_description
1 polymer ?
#
loop_
_entity_poly.entity_id
_entity_poly.type
_entity_poly.pdbx_seq_one_letter_code
_entity_poly.pdbx_strand_id
1 'polypeptide(L)'
;MAERAEAPVIILGGKGSNLSSSSLYAIATGLARVRIDSSALDRLAAASSKCSQPSINYRIKLSENLTLLESRAFLTVAINKLLLYGSSNVRTVLPVRISEVLNYNSKTLEFEPLDCTEDEIFVLERSYAALHGISAILDHEFTALSSIVDAVAAISCEAARADVAAFNSMDSGDGFSSKEEVGVASDMKILLNGSKLVGKVERVWFSKIPKVHGSWREIVKLVHSKVRIELNSGMKLANAECSAVRSVLLPLYDLGKCSLSRAKSNLESTDDGDLQTTLGDLFYGKCPSNESLTDGFKLVSELGLEEDHEKFVHEVNVLLGMVWKIVAWESITGFFALEGVEWFGKSEKGVDANGVGNVKVEKKSEKKKKKVVLGKGTIVIVQMIKDRLQSKGGGGIGGSELLEKWVEDLLLFLDPKDQDFGSLLLRMKEIVESNESRRLPKLPKGTRDFAKEQMTIRKKAFSIIEEVFERHGATALDTPAFELRETLMGKYGEDSKLIYDLADQGGELCSLRYDLTVPFARFVAMNGLTSFKRYQIAKVYRRDNPSKGRYREFYQCDFDIAGQYEKMGPDFEVVKILTELLDELNIGDYEIKLNHRKLLDGMLEICGVPPEKFRTICSSVDKLDKQSFEQIKKEMVEEKGLTVETADAIGTFVKERGSPLRLLSKLKLGGSKFLGHSGSVDALNELDILFKALERSKCIDKVVFDLSLARGLDYYTGVIFEAVFKGGTQVSWRKNQNY
;
A
#
# COMPACT_ATOMS: atom_id res chain seq x y z
N MET A 1 -30.52 35.69 21.04
CA MET A 1 -30.87 34.52 20.22
C MET A 1 -30.15 34.68 18.90
N ALA A 2 -28.99 34.04 18.74
CA ALA A 2 -28.30 34.00 17.45
C ALA A 2 -29.07 33.05 16.52
N GLU A 3 -29.37 33.51 15.31
CA GLU A 3 -29.96 32.67 14.26
C GLU A 3 -29.09 31.42 14.07
N ARG A 4 -29.66 30.23 14.29
CA ARG A 4 -29.00 28.98 13.91
C ARG A 4 -28.79 29.03 12.40
N ALA A 5 -27.54 29.04 11.95
CA ALA A 5 -27.21 28.84 10.55
C ALA A 5 -27.97 27.60 10.01
N GLU A 6 -28.57 27.73 8.83
CA GLU A 6 -29.29 26.61 8.22
C GLU A 6 -28.36 25.40 8.07
N ALA A 7 -28.78 24.24 8.56
CA ALA A 7 -27.98 23.02 8.48
C ALA A 7 -27.66 22.69 7.00
N PRO A 8 -26.41 22.31 6.68
CA PRO A 8 -26.01 21.97 5.32
C PRO A 8 -26.93 20.91 4.69
N VAL A 9 -27.16 21.02 3.38
CA VAL A 9 -28.06 20.11 2.65
C VAL A 9 -27.24 19.15 1.79
N ILE A 10 -27.45 17.85 2.00
CA ILE A 10 -26.85 16.77 1.20
C ILE A 10 -27.86 16.28 0.16
N ILE A 11 -27.42 16.23 -1.10
CA ILE A 11 -28.27 15.86 -2.24
C ILE A 11 -28.01 14.40 -2.61
N LEU A 12 -29.07 13.59 -2.75
CA LEU A 12 -29.00 12.19 -3.17
C LEU A 12 -29.56 11.98 -4.59
N GLY A 13 -28.92 11.12 -5.39
CA GLY A 13 -29.43 10.65 -6.69
C GLY A 13 -29.10 11.49 -7.93
N GLY A 14 -28.32 12.56 -7.80
CA GLY A 14 -27.84 13.38 -8.92
C GLY A 14 -26.86 12.62 -9.83
N LYS A 15 -26.74 13.04 -11.10
CA LYS A 15 -25.75 12.46 -12.03
C LYS A 15 -24.34 12.67 -11.49
N GLY A 16 -23.62 11.57 -11.21
CA GLY A 16 -22.26 11.60 -10.66
C GLY A 16 -22.18 11.89 -9.16
N SER A 17 -23.31 12.04 -8.45
CA SER A 17 -23.30 12.18 -6.98
C SER A 17 -23.20 10.81 -6.32
N ASN A 18 -22.18 10.62 -5.49
CA ASN A 18 -22.02 9.41 -4.67
C ASN A 18 -22.27 9.75 -3.20
N LEU A 19 -23.01 8.90 -2.50
CA LEU A 19 -23.17 8.97 -1.04
C LEU A 19 -21.86 8.55 -0.37
N SER A 20 -21.23 9.47 0.36
CA SER A 20 -20.06 9.17 1.19
C SER A 20 -20.46 8.81 2.62
N SER A 21 -19.61 8.08 3.33
CA SER A 21 -19.78 7.78 4.76
C SER A 21 -19.89 9.04 5.61
N SER A 22 -19.06 10.06 5.34
CA SER A 22 -19.14 11.36 6.02
C SER A 22 -20.48 12.08 5.83
N SER A 23 -21.01 12.06 4.59
CA SER A 23 -22.31 12.65 4.28
C SER A 23 -23.44 11.89 4.98
N LEU A 24 -23.39 10.56 4.96
CA LEU A 24 -24.35 9.72 5.67
C LEU A 24 -24.29 9.97 7.19
N TYR A 25 -23.10 10.03 7.78
CA TYR A 25 -22.94 10.32 9.21
C TYR A 25 -23.50 11.68 9.59
N ALA A 26 -23.28 12.71 8.77
CA ALA A 26 -23.85 14.04 8.99
C ALA A 26 -25.40 14.04 8.94
N ILE A 27 -26.01 13.28 8.04
CA ILE A 27 -27.48 13.10 8.01
C ILE A 27 -27.94 12.33 9.26
N ALA A 28 -27.26 11.24 9.61
CA ALA A 28 -27.61 10.37 10.71
C ALA A 28 -27.54 11.09 12.06
N THR A 29 -26.53 11.95 12.26
CA THR A 29 -26.37 12.79 13.48
C THR A 29 -27.25 14.04 13.48
N GLY A 30 -27.90 14.38 12.36
CA GLY A 30 -28.72 15.58 12.22
C GLY A 30 -27.91 16.87 11.99
N LEU A 31 -26.61 16.75 11.71
CA LEU A 31 -25.74 17.85 11.31
C LEU A 31 -26.07 18.36 9.89
N ALA A 32 -26.70 17.54 9.06
CA ALA A 32 -27.13 17.89 7.70
C ALA A 32 -28.56 17.43 7.40
N ARG A 33 -29.24 18.18 6.55
CA ARG A 33 -30.54 17.80 5.97
C ARG A 33 -30.34 16.99 4.70
N VAL A 34 -31.26 16.09 4.40
CA VAL A 34 -31.27 15.30 3.17
C VAL A 34 -32.25 15.88 2.16
N ARG A 35 -31.87 15.92 0.88
CA ARG A 35 -32.74 16.31 -0.23
C ARG A 35 -32.51 15.36 -1.41
N ILE A 36 -33.57 14.98 -2.09
CA ILE A 36 -33.47 14.17 -3.31
C ILE A 36 -33.30 15.10 -4.51
N ASP A 37 -32.37 14.76 -5.40
CA ASP A 37 -32.13 15.50 -6.64
C ASP A 37 -33.35 15.49 -7.56
N SER A 38 -33.68 16.63 -8.17
CA SER A 38 -34.85 16.73 -9.05
C SER A 38 -34.74 15.79 -10.25
N SER A 39 -33.55 15.60 -10.80
CA SER A 39 -33.35 14.66 -11.92
C SER A 39 -33.58 13.21 -11.53
N ALA A 40 -33.43 12.86 -10.24
CA ALA A 40 -33.74 11.52 -9.75
C ALA A 40 -35.26 11.35 -9.60
N LEU A 41 -35.95 12.37 -9.09
CA LEU A 41 -37.42 12.39 -9.00
C LEU A 41 -38.06 12.32 -10.39
N ASP A 42 -37.55 13.07 -11.37
CA ASP A 42 -38.06 13.05 -12.74
C ASP A 42 -37.90 11.66 -13.39
N ARG A 43 -36.77 10.97 -13.13
CA ARG A 43 -36.54 9.59 -13.59
C ARG A 43 -37.56 8.63 -13.01
N LEU A 44 -37.79 8.68 -11.69
CA LEU A 44 -38.78 7.82 -11.02
C LEU A 44 -40.20 8.14 -11.46
N ALA A 45 -40.54 9.42 -11.65
CA ALA A 45 -41.85 9.83 -12.14
C ALA A 45 -42.14 9.28 -13.54
N ALA A 46 -41.18 9.39 -14.46
CA ALA A 46 -41.29 8.85 -15.82
C ALA A 46 -41.37 7.31 -15.88
N ALA A 47 -40.77 6.61 -14.90
CA ALA A 47 -40.87 5.17 -14.74
C ALA A 47 -42.26 4.76 -14.19
N SER A 48 -42.75 5.48 -13.18
CA SER A 48 -44.00 5.21 -12.48
C SER A 48 -45.26 5.29 -13.36
N SER A 49 -45.26 6.10 -14.43
CA SER A 49 -46.39 6.21 -15.36
C SER A 49 -46.65 4.93 -16.17
N LYS A 50 -45.78 3.92 -16.04
CA LYS A 50 -45.89 2.59 -16.66
C LYS A 50 -46.18 1.48 -15.64
N CYS A 51 -46.32 1.79 -14.35
CA CYS A 51 -46.47 0.82 -13.27
C CYS A 51 -47.93 0.35 -13.15
N SER A 52 -48.17 -0.95 -13.35
CA SER A 52 -49.50 -1.59 -13.24
C SER A 52 -49.65 -2.50 -12.01
N GLN A 53 -48.70 -2.47 -11.07
CA GLN A 53 -48.73 -3.33 -9.87
C GLN A 53 -49.71 -2.81 -8.80
N PRO A 54 -50.40 -3.72 -8.08
CA PRO A 54 -51.24 -3.37 -6.94
C PRO A 54 -50.38 -2.81 -5.78
N SER A 55 -50.89 -1.79 -5.08
CA SER A 55 -50.24 -1.23 -3.90
C SER A 55 -50.56 -2.06 -2.66
N ILE A 56 -49.54 -2.32 -1.85
CA ILE A 56 -49.60 -3.05 -0.58
C ILE A 56 -49.42 -2.05 0.55
N ASN A 57 -50.32 -2.07 1.53
CA ASN A 57 -50.16 -1.26 2.74
C ASN A 57 -49.02 -1.83 3.59
N TYR A 58 -47.91 -1.10 3.69
CA TYR A 58 -46.67 -1.53 4.32
C TYR A 58 -46.18 -0.50 5.35
N ARG A 59 -45.75 -0.98 6.52
CA ARG A 59 -45.07 -0.18 7.53
C ARG A 59 -43.60 -0.55 7.55
N ILE A 60 -42.73 0.46 7.37
CA ILE A 60 -41.27 0.28 7.48
C ILE A 60 -40.94 -0.23 8.87
N LYS A 61 -40.31 -1.40 8.95
CA LYS A 61 -39.87 -2.01 10.20
C LYS A 61 -38.48 -1.49 10.54
N LEU A 62 -38.36 -0.78 11.65
CA LEU A 62 -37.06 -0.48 12.26
C LEU A 62 -36.74 -1.62 13.22
N SER A 63 -35.56 -2.20 13.11
CA SER A 63 -35.10 -3.24 14.04
C SER A 63 -34.94 -2.64 15.45
N GLU A 64 -35.47 -3.33 16.46
CA GLU A 64 -35.41 -2.87 17.87
C GLU A 64 -33.98 -2.78 18.40
N ASN A 65 -33.04 -3.48 17.76
CA ASN A 65 -31.63 -3.49 18.15
C ASN A 65 -30.86 -2.25 17.66
N LEU A 66 -31.44 -1.45 16.76
CA LEU A 66 -30.75 -0.29 16.20
C LEU A 66 -30.91 0.95 17.08
N THR A 67 -29.79 1.62 17.33
CA THR A 67 -29.81 2.97 17.90
C THR A 67 -30.51 3.95 16.95
N LEU A 68 -30.93 5.11 17.47
CA LEU A 68 -31.50 6.18 16.64
C LEU A 68 -30.55 6.60 15.51
N LEU A 69 -29.24 6.66 15.79
CA LEU A 69 -28.22 6.99 14.79
C LEU A 69 -28.21 5.96 13.65
N GLU A 70 -28.20 4.67 14.00
CA GLU A 70 -28.16 3.56 13.04
C GLU A 70 -29.47 3.45 12.24
N SER A 71 -30.61 3.72 12.87
CA SER A 71 -31.89 3.79 12.18
C SER A 71 -31.94 4.93 11.17
N ARG A 72 -31.37 6.10 11.49
CA ARG A 72 -31.26 7.21 10.54
C ARG A 72 -30.30 6.88 9.39
N ALA A 73 -29.21 6.18 9.66
CA ALA A 73 -28.30 5.67 8.63
C ALA A 73 -28.98 4.65 7.71
N PHE A 74 -29.71 3.68 8.27
CA PHE A 74 -30.53 2.72 7.54
C PHE A 74 -31.46 3.43 6.55
N LEU A 75 -32.24 4.41 7.02
CA LEU A 75 -33.17 5.16 6.19
C LEU A 75 -32.47 5.96 5.08
N THR A 76 -31.30 6.54 5.38
CA THR A 76 -30.50 7.27 4.39
C THR A 76 -30.02 6.34 3.28
N VAL A 77 -29.53 5.15 3.62
CA VAL A 77 -29.15 4.13 2.64
C VAL A 77 -30.37 3.62 1.88
N ALA A 78 -31.49 3.39 2.54
CA ALA A 78 -32.74 2.95 1.90
C ALA A 78 -33.17 3.92 0.79
N ILE A 79 -33.13 5.24 1.03
CA ILE A 79 -33.35 6.25 -0.03
C ILE A 79 -32.37 6.02 -1.17
N ASN A 80 -31.06 5.94 -0.88
CA ASN A 80 -30.06 5.79 -1.94
C ASN A 80 -30.27 4.50 -2.76
N LYS A 81 -30.67 3.39 -2.12
CA LYS A 81 -30.96 2.12 -2.80
C LYS A 81 -32.19 2.20 -3.68
N LEU A 82 -33.26 2.85 -3.22
CA LEU A 82 -34.45 3.10 -4.02
C LEU A 82 -34.13 3.95 -5.27
N LEU A 83 -33.28 4.98 -5.11
CA LEU A 83 -32.85 5.84 -6.23
C LEU A 83 -31.94 5.14 -7.24
N LEU A 84 -31.17 4.13 -6.81
CA LEU A 84 -30.26 3.34 -7.64
C LEU A 84 -30.93 2.11 -8.25
N TYR A 85 -32.12 1.72 -7.80
CA TYR A 85 -32.81 0.56 -8.31
C TYR A 85 -33.27 0.81 -9.75
N GLY A 86 -32.82 -0.03 -10.67
CA GLY A 86 -33.02 0.15 -12.11
C GLY A 86 -34.39 -0.26 -12.64
N SER A 87 -35.32 -0.72 -11.80
CA SER A 87 -36.68 -1.10 -12.19
C SER A 87 -37.57 0.14 -12.37
N SER A 88 -38.51 0.07 -13.30
CA SER A 88 -39.49 1.14 -13.58
C SER A 88 -40.60 1.28 -12.52
N ASN A 89 -40.60 0.48 -11.46
CA ASN A 89 -41.75 0.40 -10.55
C ASN A 89 -41.54 1.11 -9.20
N VAL A 90 -40.34 1.64 -8.92
CA VAL A 90 -40.12 2.49 -7.73
C VAL A 90 -40.69 3.88 -7.98
N ARG A 91 -41.55 4.36 -7.07
CA ARG A 91 -42.22 5.66 -7.19
C ARG A 91 -41.49 6.72 -6.36
N THR A 92 -41.84 7.98 -6.60
CA THR A 92 -41.27 9.12 -5.87
C THR A 92 -41.73 9.22 -4.41
N VAL A 93 -42.91 8.65 -4.09
CA VAL A 93 -43.58 8.81 -2.79
C VAL A 93 -42.73 8.29 -1.63
N LEU A 94 -42.23 7.06 -1.72
CA LEU A 94 -41.50 6.42 -0.63
C LEU A 94 -40.16 7.11 -0.32
N PRO A 95 -39.25 7.36 -1.29
CA PRO A 95 -38.03 8.13 -1.05
C PRO A 95 -38.28 9.50 -0.43
N VAL A 96 -39.27 10.25 -0.95
CA VAL A 96 -39.62 11.59 -0.42
C VAL A 96 -40.10 11.50 1.02
N ARG A 97 -40.96 10.53 1.35
CA ARG A 97 -41.46 10.36 2.71
C ARG A 97 -40.36 10.02 3.72
N ILE A 98 -39.42 9.15 3.34
CA ILE A 98 -38.26 8.84 4.19
C ILE A 98 -37.39 10.10 4.38
N SER A 99 -37.20 10.90 3.33
CA SER A 99 -36.44 12.16 3.39
C SER A 99 -37.10 13.18 4.34
N GLU A 100 -38.43 13.28 4.36
CA GLU A 100 -39.17 14.13 5.30
C GLU A 100 -38.96 13.69 6.74
N VAL A 101 -39.12 12.39 7.04
CA VAL A 101 -38.93 11.84 8.38
C VAL A 101 -37.50 12.13 8.88
N LEU A 102 -36.48 11.95 8.03
CA LEU A 102 -35.09 12.25 8.38
C LEU A 102 -34.84 13.73 8.72
N ASN A 103 -35.56 14.65 8.07
CA ASN A 103 -35.38 16.09 8.22
C ASN A 103 -36.18 16.71 9.38
N TYR A 104 -37.40 16.23 9.63
CA TYR A 104 -38.32 16.84 10.60
C TYR A 104 -38.29 16.16 11.98
N ASN A 105 -38.03 14.85 12.03
CA ASN A 105 -38.05 14.11 13.28
C ASN A 105 -36.64 13.93 13.87
N SER A 106 -36.27 14.83 14.77
CA SER A 106 -34.95 14.81 15.44
C SER A 106 -34.83 13.79 16.57
N LYS A 107 -35.95 13.27 17.11
CA LYS A 107 -35.95 12.42 18.32
C LYS A 107 -36.60 11.04 18.15
N THR A 108 -37.59 10.89 17.27
CA THR A 108 -38.34 9.62 17.08
C THR A 108 -38.62 9.35 15.61
N LEU A 109 -38.34 8.15 15.12
CA LEU A 109 -38.62 7.77 13.74
C LEU A 109 -39.95 7.01 13.67
N GLU A 110 -41.04 7.71 13.38
CA GLU A 110 -42.36 7.09 13.23
C GLU A 110 -42.80 7.06 11.77
N PHE A 111 -43.27 5.88 11.34
CA PHE A 111 -43.84 5.66 10.02
C PHE A 111 -45.31 5.26 10.14
N GLU A 112 -46.19 6.12 9.63
CA GLU A 112 -47.55 5.73 9.30
C GLU A 112 -47.52 4.67 8.17
N PRO A 113 -48.51 3.77 8.10
CA PRO A 113 -48.57 2.79 7.03
C PRO A 113 -48.64 3.47 5.65
N LEU A 114 -47.83 3.01 4.70
CA LEU A 114 -47.66 3.60 3.37
C LEU A 114 -48.06 2.59 2.30
N ASP A 115 -48.70 3.06 1.23
CA ASP A 115 -48.94 2.25 0.04
C ASP A 115 -47.64 2.06 -0.73
N CYS A 116 -47.08 0.85 -0.73
CA CYS A 116 -45.83 0.47 -1.39
C CYS A 116 -46.06 -0.55 -2.51
N THR A 117 -45.23 -0.54 -3.55
CA THR A 117 -45.16 -1.60 -4.57
C THR A 117 -44.35 -2.79 -4.06
N GLU A 118 -44.50 -3.96 -4.70
CA GLU A 118 -43.68 -5.14 -4.37
C GLU A 118 -42.18 -4.86 -4.55
N ASP A 119 -41.80 -4.14 -5.61
CA ASP A 119 -40.41 -3.73 -5.86
C ASP A 119 -39.87 -2.80 -4.75
N GLU A 120 -40.68 -1.86 -4.26
CA GLU A 120 -40.30 -0.97 -3.15
C GLU A 120 -40.07 -1.75 -1.85
N ILE A 121 -40.96 -2.68 -1.51
CA ILE A 121 -40.83 -3.56 -0.34
C ILE A 121 -39.61 -4.45 -0.50
N PHE A 122 -39.40 -5.02 -1.68
CA PHE A 122 -38.24 -5.85 -1.98
C PHE A 122 -36.93 -5.09 -1.76
N VAL A 123 -36.83 -3.82 -2.21
CA VAL A 123 -35.67 -2.98 -1.95
C VAL A 123 -35.48 -2.75 -0.45
N LEU A 124 -36.53 -2.43 0.30
CA LEU A 124 -36.43 -2.21 1.74
C LEU A 124 -35.94 -3.46 2.50
N GLU A 125 -36.44 -4.64 2.15
CA GLU A 125 -36.16 -5.87 2.89
C GLU A 125 -34.89 -6.60 2.44
N ARG A 126 -34.46 -6.43 1.18
CA ARG A 126 -33.35 -7.20 0.59
C ARG A 126 -32.12 -6.38 0.22
N SER A 127 -32.11 -5.08 0.49
CA SER A 127 -30.95 -4.20 0.18
C SER A 127 -29.84 -4.18 1.23
N TYR A 128 -30.05 -4.84 2.38
CA TYR A 128 -29.14 -4.80 3.53
C TYR A 128 -28.81 -3.35 3.95
N ALA A 129 -29.81 -2.46 3.88
CA ALA A 129 -29.62 -1.03 4.13
C ALA A 129 -29.13 -0.73 5.56
N ALA A 130 -29.57 -1.50 6.56
CA ALA A 130 -29.11 -1.34 7.94
C ALA A 130 -27.62 -1.69 8.07
N LEU A 131 -27.23 -2.86 7.55
CA LEU A 131 -25.83 -3.28 7.48
C LEU A 131 -24.93 -2.22 6.83
N HIS A 132 -25.28 -1.77 5.62
CA HIS A 132 -24.50 -0.76 4.92
C HIS A 132 -24.49 0.60 5.64
N GLY A 133 -25.60 0.96 6.30
CA GLY A 133 -25.74 2.19 7.07
C GLY A 133 -24.82 2.19 8.30
N ILE A 134 -24.81 1.10 9.07
CA ILE A 134 -23.93 0.95 10.24
C ILE A 134 -22.47 0.87 9.78
N SER A 135 -22.18 0.14 8.69
CA SER A 135 -20.83 0.08 8.12
C SER A 135 -20.31 1.45 7.67
N ALA A 136 -21.20 2.35 7.22
CA ALA A 136 -20.85 3.72 6.88
C ALA A 136 -20.62 4.62 8.10
N ILE A 137 -21.36 4.42 9.18
CA ILE A 137 -21.07 5.05 10.47
C ILE A 137 -19.67 4.62 10.94
N LEU A 138 -19.42 3.31 10.96
CA LEU A 138 -18.14 2.72 11.33
C LEU A 138 -17.00 3.27 10.47
N ASP A 139 -17.14 3.31 9.14
CA ASP A 139 -16.12 3.87 8.25
C ASP A 139 -15.76 5.33 8.59
N HIS A 140 -16.78 6.16 8.85
CA HIS A 140 -16.57 7.56 9.21
C HIS A 140 -15.84 7.69 10.55
N GLU A 141 -16.31 6.99 11.58
CA GLU A 141 -15.70 7.04 12.90
C GLU A 141 -14.31 6.39 12.90
N PHE A 142 -14.10 5.26 12.23
CA PHE A 142 -12.78 4.66 12.08
C PHE A 142 -11.76 5.61 11.43
N THR A 143 -12.18 6.36 10.41
CA THR A 143 -11.35 7.37 9.74
C THR A 143 -11.01 8.53 10.69
N ALA A 144 -12.00 9.00 11.45
CA ALA A 144 -11.80 10.03 12.46
C ALA A 144 -10.84 9.56 13.57
N LEU A 145 -11.04 8.35 14.09
CA LEU A 145 -10.17 7.75 15.12
C LEU A 145 -8.73 7.62 14.61
N SER A 146 -8.55 7.13 13.38
CA SER A 146 -7.23 7.01 12.73
C SER A 146 -6.48 8.33 12.65
N SER A 147 -7.20 9.45 12.60
CA SER A 147 -6.60 10.79 12.46
C SER A 147 -6.09 11.34 13.79
N ILE A 148 -6.57 10.82 14.93
CA ILE A 148 -6.23 11.34 16.27
C ILE A 148 -5.38 10.38 17.10
N VAL A 149 -5.44 9.05 16.87
CA VAL A 149 -4.77 8.05 17.73
C VAL A 149 -3.26 8.22 17.82
N ASP A 150 -2.59 8.64 16.75
CA ASP A 150 -1.14 8.87 16.75
C ASP A 150 -0.78 10.12 17.54
N ALA A 151 -1.58 11.18 17.40
CA ALA A 151 -1.48 12.41 18.17
C ALA A 151 -1.63 12.14 19.68
N VAL A 152 -2.65 11.39 20.05
CA VAL A 152 -2.89 10.96 21.45
C VAL A 152 -1.72 10.12 21.97
N ALA A 153 -1.27 9.14 21.19
CA ALA A 153 -0.13 8.31 21.58
C ALA A 153 1.17 9.10 21.69
N ALA A 154 1.36 10.16 20.89
CA ALA A 154 2.52 11.04 21.00
C ALA A 154 2.48 11.86 22.31
N ILE A 155 1.31 12.38 22.71
CA ILE A 155 1.14 13.02 24.03
C ILE A 155 1.50 12.03 25.14
N SER A 156 1.02 10.79 25.06
CA SER A 156 1.38 9.73 26.02
C SER A 156 2.87 9.41 26.03
N CYS A 157 3.54 9.40 24.88
CA CYS A 157 4.99 9.18 24.81
C CYS A 157 5.75 10.24 25.62
N GLU A 158 5.32 11.50 25.53
CA GLU A 158 5.93 12.59 26.30
C GLU A 158 5.60 12.50 27.79
N ALA A 159 4.34 12.24 28.12
CA ALA A 159 3.86 12.09 29.50
C ALA A 159 4.63 10.99 30.24
N ALA A 160 4.72 9.80 29.64
CA ALA A 160 5.40 8.64 30.20
C ALA A 160 6.93 8.63 29.97
N ARG A 161 7.47 9.65 29.29
CA ARG A 161 8.91 9.77 28.92
C ARG A 161 9.42 8.54 28.14
N ALA A 162 8.55 7.99 27.29
CA ALA A 162 8.74 6.72 26.62
C ALA A 162 9.94 6.72 25.67
N ASP A 163 10.57 5.57 25.52
CA ASP A 163 11.54 5.33 24.45
C ASP A 163 10.88 5.42 23.06
N VAL A 164 11.62 6.02 22.12
CA VAL A 164 11.15 6.33 20.77
C VAL A 164 11.94 5.59 19.68
N ALA A 165 12.77 4.60 20.06
CA ALA A 165 13.58 3.85 19.11
C ALA A 165 12.71 3.10 18.10
N ALA A 166 11.52 2.65 18.51
CA ALA A 166 10.54 2.00 17.61
C ALA A 166 10.07 2.90 16.46
N PHE A 167 10.22 4.23 16.58
CA PHE A 167 9.86 5.17 15.52
C PHE A 167 11.00 5.39 14.51
N ASN A 168 12.14 4.72 14.69
CA ASN A 168 13.28 4.80 13.78
C ASN A 168 13.19 3.88 12.56
N SER A 169 12.12 3.09 12.44
CA SER A 169 11.86 2.23 11.29
C SER A 169 11.86 3.04 9.99
N MET A 170 12.65 2.59 9.01
CA MET A 170 12.72 3.15 7.66
C MET A 170 12.17 2.14 6.67
N ASP A 171 11.44 2.62 5.66
CA ASP A 171 11.00 1.82 4.51
C ASP A 171 12.25 1.43 3.71
N SER A 172 12.73 0.20 3.93
CA SER A 172 13.89 -0.36 3.25
C SER A 172 13.63 -0.70 1.78
N GLY A 173 12.37 -0.57 1.30
CA GLY A 173 11.99 -0.83 -0.10
C GLY A 173 12.13 -2.29 -0.56
N ASP A 174 12.63 -3.16 0.31
CA ASP A 174 12.90 -4.59 0.11
C ASP A 174 11.70 -5.49 0.46
N GLY A 175 10.63 -4.91 1.03
CA GLY A 175 9.42 -5.62 1.41
C GLY A 175 9.45 -6.24 2.82
N PHE A 176 10.46 -5.94 3.64
CA PHE A 176 10.52 -6.41 5.04
C PHE A 176 9.77 -5.52 6.05
N SER A 177 9.23 -4.37 5.62
CA SER A 177 8.51 -3.43 6.49
C SER A 177 7.09 -3.14 5.99
N SER A 178 6.13 -3.07 6.92
CA SER A 178 4.76 -2.66 6.61
C SER A 178 4.72 -1.16 6.29
N LYS A 179 4.08 -0.80 5.17
CA LYS A 179 3.97 0.60 4.72
C LYS A 179 3.27 1.48 5.75
N GLU A 180 2.18 0.98 6.34
CA GLU A 180 1.40 1.75 7.32
C GLU A 180 2.14 1.83 8.66
N GLU A 181 2.88 0.79 9.05
CA GLU A 181 3.74 0.82 10.24
C GLU A 181 4.84 1.89 10.13
N VAL A 182 5.54 1.95 8.97
CA VAL A 182 6.52 3.00 8.71
C VAL A 182 5.86 4.37 8.63
N GLY A 183 4.64 4.46 8.07
CA GLY A 183 3.83 5.67 8.06
C GLY A 183 3.56 6.21 9.47
N VAL A 184 3.11 5.35 10.38
CA VAL A 184 2.91 5.71 11.79
C VAL A 184 4.23 6.14 12.44
N ALA A 185 5.31 5.37 12.27
CA ALA A 185 6.61 5.71 12.84
C ALA A 185 7.10 7.10 12.37
N SER A 186 6.87 7.43 11.10
CA SER A 186 7.16 8.74 10.53
C SER A 186 6.32 9.84 11.17
N ASP A 187 5.00 9.64 11.30
CA ASP A 187 4.10 10.64 11.88
C ASP A 187 4.39 10.87 13.36
N MET A 188 4.71 9.81 14.11
CA MET A 188 5.16 9.89 15.50
C MET A 188 6.43 10.73 15.65
N LYS A 189 7.40 10.60 14.73
CA LYS A 189 8.59 11.46 14.70
C LYS A 189 8.25 12.93 14.46
N ILE A 190 7.26 13.21 13.61
CA ILE A 190 6.80 14.59 13.35
C ILE A 190 6.20 15.17 14.62
N LEU A 191 5.27 14.44 15.25
CA LEU A 191 4.56 14.87 16.44
C LEU A 191 5.53 15.17 17.60
N LEU A 192 6.51 14.29 17.80
CA LEU A 192 7.51 14.35 18.88
C LEU A 192 8.74 15.20 18.55
N ASN A 193 8.81 15.82 17.37
CA ASN A 193 10.01 16.52 16.91
C ASN A 193 10.41 17.65 17.87
N GLY A 194 11.63 17.60 18.40
CA GLY A 194 12.18 18.59 19.32
C GLY A 194 11.82 18.39 20.78
N SER A 195 11.05 17.35 21.11
CA SER A 195 10.72 17.01 22.49
C SER A 195 11.98 16.69 23.31
N LYS A 196 12.01 17.16 24.56
CA LYS A 196 13.05 16.80 25.56
C LYS A 196 12.53 15.83 26.64
N LEU A 197 11.29 15.37 26.50
CA LEU A 197 10.64 14.51 27.49
C LEU A 197 10.80 13.03 27.18
N VAL A 198 10.82 12.64 25.91
CA VAL A 198 10.96 11.25 25.43
C VAL A 198 12.38 10.68 25.54
N GLY A 199 12.52 9.37 25.35
CA GLY A 199 13.80 8.64 25.26
C GLY A 199 14.37 8.15 26.59
N LYS A 200 13.56 8.01 27.64
CA LYS A 200 14.06 7.73 29.00
C LYS A 200 13.54 6.42 29.61
N VAL A 201 12.34 6.00 29.24
CA VAL A 201 11.64 4.87 29.87
C VAL A 201 11.22 3.85 28.81
N GLU A 202 11.74 2.63 28.89
CA GLU A 202 11.32 1.55 28.02
C GLU A 202 10.03 0.91 28.55
N ARG A 203 8.95 0.96 27.76
CA ARG A 203 7.66 0.34 28.08
C ARG A 203 7.09 -0.32 26.81
N VAL A 204 6.70 -1.59 26.93
CA VAL A 204 6.29 -2.47 25.81
C VAL A 204 5.15 -1.89 24.96
N TRP A 205 4.20 -1.16 25.56
CA TRP A 205 3.02 -0.65 24.84
C TRP A 205 3.33 0.55 23.94
N PHE A 206 4.43 1.26 24.18
CA PHE A 206 4.88 2.38 23.36
C PHE A 206 5.65 1.90 22.12
N SER A 207 6.49 0.87 22.26
CA SER A 207 7.19 0.27 21.12
C SER A 207 6.26 -0.46 20.14
N LYS A 208 5.04 -0.83 20.58
CA LYS A 208 4.00 -1.43 19.74
C LYS A 208 3.19 -0.44 18.90
N ILE A 209 3.30 0.87 19.15
CA ILE A 209 2.52 1.91 18.45
C ILE A 209 2.59 1.74 16.91
N PRO A 210 3.77 1.60 16.27
CA PRO A 210 3.85 1.52 14.82
C PRO A 210 3.08 0.32 14.26
N LYS A 211 3.24 -0.85 14.89
CA LYS A 211 2.59 -2.08 14.45
C LYS A 211 1.07 -2.02 14.63
N VAL A 212 0.60 -1.61 15.81
CA VAL A 212 -0.83 -1.60 16.16
C VAL A 212 -1.57 -0.55 15.35
N HIS A 213 -1.07 0.69 15.35
CA HIS A 213 -1.70 1.78 14.61
C HIS A 213 -1.53 1.59 13.09
N GLY A 214 -0.44 0.96 12.65
CA GLY A 214 -0.23 0.62 11.23
C GLY A 214 -1.25 -0.40 10.74
N SER A 215 -1.49 -1.46 11.52
CA SER A 215 -2.54 -2.45 11.24
C SER A 215 -3.93 -1.81 11.24
N TRP A 216 -4.19 -0.87 12.16
CA TRP A 216 -5.41 -0.07 12.18
C TRP A 216 -5.58 0.76 10.90
N ARG A 217 -4.58 1.56 10.50
CA ARG A 217 -4.64 2.37 9.27
C ARG A 217 -4.88 1.52 8.01
N GLU A 218 -4.25 0.35 7.94
CA GLU A 218 -4.44 -0.58 6.81
C GLU A 218 -5.88 -1.06 6.73
N ILE A 219 -6.46 -1.48 7.85
CA ILE A 219 -7.82 -2.03 7.88
C ILE A 219 -8.88 -0.96 7.61
N VAL A 220 -8.68 0.26 8.13
CA VAL A 220 -9.59 1.38 7.87
C VAL A 220 -9.63 1.73 6.38
N LYS A 221 -8.50 1.68 5.67
CA LYS A 221 -8.48 1.91 4.21
C LYS A 221 -9.24 0.82 3.43
N LEU A 222 -9.15 -0.44 3.88
CA LEU A 222 -9.89 -1.54 3.28
C LEU A 222 -11.40 -1.34 3.47
N VAL A 223 -11.84 -1.05 4.70
CA VAL A 223 -13.25 -0.76 5.02
C VAL A 223 -13.75 0.41 4.18
N HIS A 224 -13.01 1.52 4.16
CA HIS A 224 -13.38 2.71 3.38
C HIS A 224 -13.61 2.40 1.90
N SER A 225 -12.69 1.63 1.29
CA SER A 225 -12.82 1.25 -0.11
C SER A 225 -14.05 0.36 -0.37
N LYS A 226 -14.42 -0.50 0.58
CA LYS A 226 -15.53 -1.46 0.43
C LYS A 226 -16.88 -0.81 0.69
N VAL A 227 -17.00 -0.08 1.80
CA VAL A 227 -18.21 0.64 2.19
C VAL A 227 -18.61 1.68 1.14
N ARG A 228 -17.63 2.38 0.55
CA ARG A 228 -17.91 3.33 -0.55
C ARG A 228 -18.59 2.66 -1.75
N ILE A 229 -18.17 1.45 -2.12
CA ILE A 229 -18.77 0.68 -3.21
C ILE A 229 -20.16 0.20 -2.79
N GLU A 230 -20.28 -0.35 -1.59
CA GLU A 230 -21.53 -0.88 -1.05
C GLU A 230 -22.62 0.16 -0.92
N LEU A 231 -22.31 1.40 -0.46
CA LEU A 231 -23.28 2.48 -0.40
C LEU A 231 -23.86 2.82 -1.78
N ASN A 232 -23.01 2.80 -2.81
CA ASN A 232 -23.32 3.34 -4.14
C ASN A 232 -23.61 2.28 -5.21
N SER A 233 -23.56 0.99 -4.88
CA SER A 233 -23.98 -0.06 -5.80
C SER A 233 -25.51 -0.25 -5.80
N GLY A 234 -26.08 -0.60 -6.95
CA GLY A 234 -27.46 -1.10 -7.03
C GLY A 234 -27.65 -2.40 -6.23
N MET A 235 -28.89 -2.93 -6.22
CA MET A 235 -29.19 -4.18 -5.53
C MET A 235 -28.39 -5.36 -6.11
N LYS A 236 -27.81 -6.18 -5.23
CA LYS A 236 -27.13 -7.44 -5.58
C LYS A 236 -27.98 -8.59 -5.03
N LEU A 237 -28.24 -9.60 -5.85
CA LEU A 237 -29.00 -10.80 -5.46
C LEU A 237 -28.17 -11.81 -4.64
N ALA A 238 -26.84 -11.62 -4.55
CA ALA A 238 -25.96 -12.43 -3.72
C ALA A 238 -26.02 -11.99 -2.25
N ASN A 239 -25.69 -12.89 -1.32
CA ASN A 239 -25.58 -12.59 0.11
C ASN A 239 -24.60 -11.42 0.33
N ALA A 240 -25.01 -10.43 1.13
CA ALA A 240 -24.12 -9.35 1.52
C ALA A 240 -23.04 -9.90 2.46
N GLU A 241 -21.76 -9.64 2.16
CA GLU A 241 -20.66 -10.11 3.00
C GLU A 241 -20.08 -8.96 3.84
N CYS A 242 -20.05 -9.11 5.16
CA CYS A 242 -19.35 -8.19 6.07
C CYS A 242 -17.83 -8.40 6.15
N SER A 243 -17.20 -9.01 5.14
CA SER A 243 -15.80 -9.47 5.23
C SER A 243 -14.82 -8.34 5.60
N ALA A 244 -15.06 -7.12 5.09
CA ALA A 244 -14.24 -5.95 5.43
C ALA A 244 -14.40 -5.52 6.89
N VAL A 245 -15.65 -5.39 7.40
CA VAL A 245 -15.89 -4.99 8.79
C VAL A 245 -15.42 -6.07 9.77
N ARG A 246 -15.60 -7.36 9.44
CA ARG A 246 -15.06 -8.48 10.22
C ARG A 246 -13.55 -8.40 10.41
N SER A 247 -12.82 -7.94 9.39
CA SER A 247 -11.37 -7.84 9.47
C SER A 247 -10.86 -6.78 10.47
N VAL A 248 -11.74 -5.90 10.96
CA VAL A 248 -11.41 -4.81 11.90
C VAL A 248 -11.30 -5.27 13.36
N LEU A 249 -11.93 -6.39 13.74
CA LEU A 249 -12.11 -6.80 15.13
C LEU A 249 -10.81 -6.84 15.94
N LEU A 250 -9.81 -7.54 15.41
CA LEU A 250 -8.53 -7.71 16.09
C LEU A 250 -7.73 -6.40 16.15
N PRO A 251 -7.54 -5.65 15.03
CA PRO A 251 -6.92 -4.32 15.08
C PRO A 251 -7.59 -3.35 16.05
N LEU A 252 -8.93 -3.33 16.12
CA LEU A 252 -9.70 -2.48 17.04
C LEU A 252 -9.45 -2.84 18.50
N TYR A 253 -9.49 -4.14 18.82
CA TYR A 253 -9.19 -4.64 20.16
C TYR A 253 -7.75 -4.34 20.59
N ASP A 254 -6.78 -4.59 19.72
CA ASP A 254 -5.35 -4.32 20.00
C ASP A 254 -5.09 -2.82 20.20
N LEU A 255 -5.75 -1.95 19.43
CA LEU A 255 -5.69 -0.50 19.58
C LEU A 255 -6.23 -0.08 20.95
N GLY A 256 -7.42 -0.54 21.33
CA GLY A 256 -8.03 -0.25 22.63
C GLY A 256 -7.18 -0.74 23.81
N LYS A 257 -6.66 -1.98 23.72
CA LYS A 257 -5.81 -2.56 24.76
C LYS A 257 -4.52 -1.78 24.95
N CYS A 258 -3.83 -1.44 23.86
CA CYS A 258 -2.60 -0.66 23.92
C CYS A 258 -2.85 0.76 24.44
N SER A 259 -3.93 1.40 23.99
CA SER A 259 -4.33 2.74 24.46
C SER A 259 -4.64 2.74 25.96
N LEU A 260 -5.39 1.75 26.46
CA LEU A 260 -5.68 1.59 27.88
C LEU A 260 -4.42 1.43 28.73
N SER A 261 -3.44 0.65 28.24
CA SER A 261 -2.15 0.49 28.93
C SER A 261 -1.32 1.79 28.95
N ARG A 262 -1.39 2.60 27.89
CA ARG A 262 -0.73 3.92 27.84
C ARG A 262 -1.43 4.93 28.76
N ALA A 263 -2.77 4.94 28.81
CA ALA A 263 -3.53 5.79 29.74
C ALA A 263 -3.16 5.50 31.21
N LYS A 264 -3.06 4.23 31.59
CA LYS A 264 -2.57 3.82 32.92
C LYS A 264 -1.13 4.26 33.18
N SER A 265 -0.26 4.15 32.17
CA SER A 265 1.13 4.61 32.27
C SER A 265 1.24 6.13 32.44
N ASN A 266 0.33 6.90 31.83
CA ASN A 266 0.26 8.35 31.99
C ASN A 266 -0.12 8.71 33.43
N LEU A 267 -1.14 8.05 34.00
CA LEU A 267 -1.54 8.23 35.41
C LEU A 267 -0.38 7.97 36.37
N GLU A 268 0.35 6.88 36.19
CA GLU A 268 1.54 6.56 36.99
C GLU A 268 2.66 7.60 36.88
N SER A 269 2.68 8.37 35.80
CA SER A 269 3.71 9.38 35.50
C SER A 269 3.32 10.79 35.95
N THR A 270 2.14 10.97 36.55
CA THR A 270 1.69 12.24 37.13
C THR A 270 2.49 12.55 38.38
N ASP A 271 3.22 13.67 38.38
CA ASP A 271 4.14 14.07 39.47
C ASP A 271 3.42 14.50 40.77
N ASP A 272 2.15 14.92 40.68
CA ASP A 272 1.34 15.40 41.81
C ASP A 272 0.43 14.28 42.36
N GLY A 273 0.62 13.92 43.63
CA GLY A 273 -0.05 12.77 44.24
C GLY A 273 -1.55 12.95 44.39
N ASP A 274 -2.02 14.15 44.75
CA ASP A 274 -3.44 14.42 44.93
C ASP A 274 -4.17 14.40 43.58
N LEU A 275 -3.60 15.05 42.56
CA LEU A 275 -4.10 14.99 41.19
C LEU A 275 -4.11 13.54 40.65
N GLN A 276 -3.05 12.78 40.92
CA GLN A 276 -2.96 11.38 40.50
C GLN A 276 -4.10 10.55 41.11
N THR A 277 -4.40 10.73 42.40
CA THR A 277 -5.49 10.03 43.07
C THR A 277 -6.86 10.44 42.51
N THR A 278 -7.17 11.75 42.47
CA THR A 278 -8.50 12.20 42.00
C THR A 278 -8.74 11.86 40.52
N LEU A 279 -7.73 12.05 39.66
CA LEU A 279 -7.84 11.67 38.25
C LEU A 279 -7.91 10.15 38.08
N GLY A 280 -7.22 9.40 38.94
CA GLY A 280 -7.30 7.95 39.01
C GLY A 280 -8.71 7.46 39.31
N ASP A 281 -9.36 8.02 40.34
CA ASP A 281 -10.74 7.67 40.72
C ASP A 281 -11.72 7.92 39.56
N LEU A 282 -11.60 9.07 38.88
CA LEU A 282 -12.41 9.38 37.70
C LEU A 282 -12.11 8.40 36.54
N PHE A 283 -10.84 8.09 36.29
CA PHE A 283 -10.43 7.17 35.24
C PHE A 283 -10.99 5.76 35.49
N TYR A 284 -10.77 5.18 36.68
CA TYR A 284 -11.26 3.84 36.99
C TYR A 284 -12.79 3.75 37.10
N GLY A 285 -13.46 4.87 37.44
CA GLY A 285 -14.92 4.93 37.48
C GLY A 285 -15.60 5.12 36.11
N LYS A 286 -14.98 5.87 35.18
CA LYS A 286 -15.61 6.26 33.90
C LYS A 286 -14.97 5.64 32.66
N CYS A 287 -13.70 5.22 32.68
CA CYS A 287 -13.03 4.56 31.55
C CYS A 287 -13.43 3.08 31.44
N PRO A 288 -13.70 2.55 30.24
CA PRO A 288 -13.91 1.11 30.06
C PRO A 288 -12.72 0.29 30.59
N SER A 289 -13.01 -0.79 31.30
CA SER A 289 -12.02 -1.69 31.87
C SER A 289 -11.48 -2.67 30.83
N ASN A 290 -10.32 -3.27 31.11
CA ASN A 290 -9.76 -4.32 30.25
C ASN A 290 -10.68 -5.55 30.14
N GLU A 291 -11.45 -5.84 31.19
CA GLU A 291 -12.46 -6.90 31.21
C GLU A 291 -13.59 -6.57 30.24
N SER A 292 -14.20 -5.38 30.37
CA SER A 292 -15.28 -4.93 29.47
C SER A 292 -14.86 -4.93 27.98
N LEU A 293 -13.64 -4.49 27.68
CA LEU A 293 -13.09 -4.51 26.32
C LEU A 293 -12.91 -5.95 25.80
N THR A 294 -12.45 -6.86 26.67
CA THR A 294 -12.23 -8.27 26.31
C THR A 294 -13.54 -9.01 26.10
N ASP A 295 -14.55 -8.73 26.93
CA ASP A 295 -15.86 -9.35 26.82
C ASP A 295 -16.61 -8.84 25.58
N GLY A 296 -16.53 -7.53 25.29
CA GLY A 296 -17.04 -6.99 24.03
C GLY A 296 -16.38 -7.62 22.80
N PHE A 297 -15.05 -7.79 22.80
CA PHE A 297 -14.35 -8.46 21.70
C PHE A 297 -14.80 -9.92 21.51
N LYS A 298 -15.00 -10.69 22.60
CA LYS A 298 -15.49 -12.07 22.53
C LYS A 298 -16.91 -12.13 21.96
N LEU A 299 -17.82 -11.31 22.47
CA LEU A 299 -19.21 -11.24 22.00
C LEU A 299 -19.26 -10.99 20.50
N VAL A 300 -18.52 -9.99 20.01
CA VAL A 300 -18.50 -9.64 18.60
C VAL A 300 -17.86 -10.75 17.75
N SER A 301 -16.82 -11.42 18.28
CA SER A 301 -16.16 -12.54 17.59
C SER A 301 -17.09 -13.74 17.41
N GLU A 302 -17.92 -14.05 18.42
CA GLU A 302 -18.92 -15.11 18.38
C GLU A 302 -20.01 -14.77 17.35
N LEU A 303 -20.56 -13.56 17.39
CA LEU A 303 -21.54 -13.08 16.40
C LEU A 303 -20.99 -13.05 14.98
N GLY A 304 -19.67 -12.85 14.81
CA GLY A 304 -19.01 -12.87 13.50
C GLY A 304 -19.11 -14.21 12.77
N LEU A 305 -19.37 -15.30 13.51
CA LEU A 305 -19.59 -16.65 12.99
C LEU A 305 -21.06 -16.93 12.65
N GLU A 306 -21.98 -16.09 13.11
CA GLU A 306 -23.42 -16.20 12.84
C GLU A 306 -23.80 -15.49 11.53
N GLU A 307 -24.99 -15.81 11.00
CA GLU A 307 -25.56 -15.16 9.81
C GLU A 307 -26.30 -13.84 10.12
N ASP A 308 -26.33 -13.40 11.38
CA ASP A 308 -26.92 -12.12 11.79
C ASP A 308 -25.93 -10.95 11.60
N HIS A 309 -25.87 -10.46 10.37
CA HIS A 309 -24.96 -9.39 9.98
C HIS A 309 -25.28 -8.02 10.60
N GLU A 310 -26.56 -7.74 10.89
CA GLU A 310 -26.98 -6.46 11.47
C GLU A 310 -26.56 -6.36 12.93
N LYS A 311 -26.83 -7.40 13.72
CA LYS A 311 -26.40 -7.48 15.11
C LYS A 311 -24.88 -7.50 15.21
N PHE A 312 -24.20 -8.21 14.30
CA PHE A 312 -22.74 -8.21 14.25
C PHE A 312 -22.16 -6.79 14.10
N VAL A 313 -22.59 -6.02 13.09
CA VAL A 313 -22.03 -4.66 12.89
C VAL A 313 -22.46 -3.67 13.96
N HIS A 314 -23.63 -3.86 14.58
CA HIS A 314 -24.04 -3.09 15.76
C HIS A 314 -23.07 -3.31 16.92
N GLU A 315 -22.74 -4.57 17.25
CA GLU A 315 -21.80 -4.86 18.33
C GLU A 315 -20.37 -4.39 18.01
N VAL A 316 -19.97 -4.38 16.73
CA VAL A 316 -18.72 -3.70 16.31
C VAL A 316 -18.75 -2.21 16.65
N ASN A 317 -19.89 -1.55 16.44
CA ASN A 317 -20.08 -0.14 16.75
C ASN A 317 -20.06 0.12 18.27
N VAL A 318 -20.64 -0.77 19.06
CA VAL A 318 -20.54 -0.75 20.52
C VAL A 318 -19.09 -0.88 20.99
N LEU A 319 -18.33 -1.85 20.43
CA LEU A 319 -16.91 -2.04 20.73
C LEU A 319 -16.08 -0.82 20.33
N LEU A 320 -16.35 -0.21 19.18
CA LEU A 320 -15.71 1.03 18.75
C LEU A 320 -15.94 2.15 19.78
N GLY A 321 -17.17 2.31 20.28
CA GLY A 321 -17.49 3.30 21.32
C GLY A 321 -16.65 3.10 22.60
N MET A 322 -16.41 1.85 23.00
CA MET A 322 -15.51 1.57 24.14
C MET A 322 -14.06 1.97 23.83
N VAL A 323 -13.52 1.58 22.66
CA VAL A 323 -12.16 1.91 22.25
C VAL A 323 -11.97 3.43 22.12
N TRP A 324 -12.95 4.12 21.55
CA TRP A 324 -12.95 5.57 21.44
C TRP A 324 -12.82 6.24 22.81
N LYS A 325 -13.65 5.80 23.77
CA LYS A 325 -13.63 6.32 25.13
C LYS A 325 -12.28 6.07 25.81
N ILE A 326 -11.67 4.90 25.58
CA ILE A 326 -10.32 4.59 26.07
C ILE A 326 -9.27 5.55 25.46
N VAL A 327 -9.31 5.80 24.16
CA VAL A 327 -8.39 6.75 23.48
C VAL A 327 -8.58 8.17 24.00
N ALA A 328 -9.82 8.58 24.26
CA ALA A 328 -10.09 9.88 24.88
C ALA A 328 -9.47 9.98 26.28
N TRP A 329 -9.59 8.93 27.09
CA TRP A 329 -8.95 8.83 28.41
C TRP A 329 -7.43 8.81 28.34
N GLU A 330 -6.84 8.17 27.33
CA GLU A 330 -5.40 8.24 27.07
C GLU A 330 -4.97 9.70 26.88
N SER A 331 -5.71 10.47 26.07
CA SER A 331 -5.42 11.89 25.85
C SER A 331 -5.56 12.72 27.12
N ILE A 332 -6.63 12.50 27.90
CA ILE A 332 -6.90 13.23 29.14
C ILE A 332 -5.80 12.98 30.17
N THR A 333 -5.48 11.70 30.42
CA THR A 333 -4.43 11.32 31.36
C THR A 333 -3.06 11.82 30.91
N GLY A 334 -2.77 11.78 29.61
CA GLY A 334 -1.54 12.33 29.04
C GLY A 334 -1.43 13.85 29.22
N PHE A 335 -2.53 14.58 28.98
CA PHE A 335 -2.58 16.03 29.19
C PHE A 335 -2.32 16.40 30.66
N PHE A 336 -3.04 15.78 31.60
CA PHE A 336 -2.86 16.09 33.02
C PHE A 336 -1.51 15.63 33.57
N ALA A 337 -0.91 14.56 33.04
CA ALA A 337 0.46 14.19 33.40
C ALA A 337 1.50 15.24 32.95
N LEU A 338 1.27 15.92 31.82
CA LEU A 338 2.17 16.96 31.30
C LEU A 338 1.95 18.35 31.92
N GLU A 339 0.69 18.72 32.11
CA GLU A 339 0.27 20.11 32.40
C GLU A 339 -0.52 20.25 33.70
N GLY A 340 -0.93 19.13 34.30
CA GLY A 340 -1.86 19.11 35.42
C GLY A 340 -1.39 19.87 36.64
N VAL A 341 -0.08 19.92 36.93
CA VAL A 341 0.48 20.70 38.05
C VAL A 341 0.19 22.20 37.91
N GLU A 342 0.20 22.75 36.68
CA GLU A 342 -0.09 24.17 36.45
C GLU A 342 -1.58 24.50 36.55
N TRP A 343 -2.44 23.51 36.29
CA TRP A 343 -3.90 23.66 36.27
C TRP A 343 -4.54 23.34 37.61
N PHE A 344 -4.10 22.28 38.28
CA PHE A 344 -4.56 21.88 39.60
C PHE A 344 -4.07 22.85 40.69
N GLY A 345 -2.80 23.29 40.64
CA GLY A 345 -2.23 24.24 41.59
C GLY A 345 -2.76 25.69 41.52
N LYS A 346 -3.50 26.05 40.45
CA LYS A 346 -4.24 27.33 40.37
C LYS A 346 -5.56 27.30 41.14
N SER A 347 -6.09 26.12 41.47
CA SER A 347 -7.37 25.97 42.17
C SER A 347 -7.27 26.20 43.69
N GLU A 348 -6.11 25.99 44.31
CA GLU A 348 -5.93 26.17 45.77
C GLU A 348 -5.64 27.62 46.21
N LYS A 349 -5.18 28.51 45.32
CA LYS A 349 -4.83 29.90 45.67
C LYS A 349 -6.02 30.87 45.58
N GLY A 350 -7.20 30.37 45.92
CA GLY A 350 -8.47 31.03 45.67
C GLY A 350 -9.26 31.49 46.88
N VAL A 351 -8.71 31.57 48.09
CA VAL A 351 -9.41 32.19 49.24
C VAL A 351 -8.39 32.77 50.24
N ASP A 352 -8.39 34.09 50.41
CA ASP A 352 -8.31 34.72 51.73
C ASP A 352 -8.79 36.17 51.62
N ALA A 353 -9.96 36.42 52.18
CA ALA A 353 -10.50 37.74 52.46
C ALA A 353 -10.23 38.09 53.93
N ASN A 354 -9.82 39.34 54.17
CA ASN A 354 -9.61 40.06 55.43
C ASN A 354 -8.26 39.89 56.15
N GLY A 355 -7.55 41.01 56.30
CA GLY A 355 -6.50 41.17 57.30
C GLY A 355 -5.49 42.28 57.00
N VAL A 356 -5.79 43.50 57.44
CA VAL A 356 -4.80 44.59 57.54
C VAL A 356 -3.65 44.14 58.46
N GLY A 357 -2.41 44.12 57.97
CA GLY A 357 -1.25 43.81 58.81
C GLY A 357 0.08 43.68 58.05
N ASN A 358 0.92 44.70 58.17
CA ASN A 358 2.33 44.77 57.76
C ASN A 358 3.14 43.51 58.17
N VAL A 359 3.75 42.75 57.24
CA VAL A 359 5.03 42.06 57.47
C VAL A 359 5.81 41.84 56.15
N LYS A 360 7.01 42.45 56.13
CA LYS A 360 8.29 42.10 55.48
C LYS A 360 8.31 41.28 54.17
N VAL A 361 8.94 41.93 53.20
CA VAL A 361 9.63 41.36 52.04
C VAL A 361 10.62 40.26 52.47
N GLU A 362 10.25 39.00 52.32
CA GLU A 362 11.21 37.90 52.19
C GLU A 362 11.27 37.44 50.73
N LYS A 363 12.41 37.74 50.10
CA LYS A 363 12.84 37.19 48.81
C LYS A 363 12.96 35.67 48.93
N LYS A 364 11.91 34.92 48.59
CA LYS A 364 12.06 33.50 48.21
C LYS A 364 12.36 33.42 46.72
N SER A 365 13.58 32.99 46.44
CA SER A 365 14.16 32.71 45.13
C SER A 365 13.18 32.04 44.16
N GLU A 366 12.86 32.72 43.05
CA GLU A 366 12.36 32.07 41.83
C GLU A 366 13.40 31.03 41.38
N LYS A 367 13.24 29.76 41.76
CA LYS A 367 13.85 28.66 41.01
C LYS A 367 13.22 28.71 39.62
N LYS A 368 13.97 29.22 38.62
CA LYS A 368 13.66 29.06 37.18
C LYS A 368 13.29 27.59 36.90
N LYS A 369 11.99 27.27 36.87
CA LYS A 369 11.50 25.94 36.48
C LYS A 369 11.84 25.73 35.00
N LYS A 370 12.48 24.61 34.68
CA LYS A 370 12.81 24.22 33.30
C LYS A 370 11.53 24.20 32.48
N LYS A 371 11.41 25.08 31.49
CA LYS A 371 10.31 25.11 30.52
C LYS A 371 10.18 23.71 29.89
N VAL A 372 9.02 23.06 30.03
CA VAL A 372 8.73 21.78 29.39
C VAL A 372 8.81 22.00 27.88
N VAL A 373 9.73 21.29 27.22
CA VAL A 373 9.90 21.39 25.76
C VAL A 373 9.20 20.17 25.16
N LEU A 374 7.93 20.36 24.81
CA LEU A 374 7.12 19.41 24.07
C LEU A 374 7.55 19.34 22.60
N GLY A 375 7.15 18.27 21.93
CA GLY A 375 7.24 18.11 20.49
C GLY A 375 6.46 19.21 19.76
N LYS A 376 6.94 19.56 18.56
CA LYS A 376 6.31 20.61 17.74
C LYS A 376 4.88 20.30 17.34
N GLY A 377 4.52 19.03 17.20
CA GLY A 377 3.14 18.64 16.92
C GLY A 377 2.32 18.60 18.20
N THR A 378 2.78 17.88 19.22
CA THR A 378 2.06 17.71 20.49
C THR A 378 1.78 19.02 21.21
N ILE A 379 2.68 20.02 21.14
CA ILE A 379 2.45 21.35 21.74
C ILE A 379 1.22 22.05 21.17
N VAL A 380 0.92 21.88 19.88
CA VAL A 380 -0.25 22.48 19.24
C VAL A 380 -1.52 21.84 19.79
N ILE A 381 -1.52 20.51 19.95
CA ILE A 381 -2.65 19.75 20.50
C ILE A 381 -2.90 20.13 21.96
N VAL A 382 -1.84 20.16 22.76
CA VAL A 382 -1.91 20.57 24.17
C VAL A 382 -2.43 22.00 24.28
N GLN A 383 -2.03 22.91 23.38
CA GLN A 383 -2.56 24.27 23.36
C GLN A 383 -4.05 24.32 23.03
N MET A 384 -4.54 23.52 22.06
CA MET A 384 -5.98 23.44 21.75
C MET A 384 -6.79 22.95 22.96
N ILE A 385 -6.28 21.95 23.69
CA ILE A 385 -6.89 21.48 24.94
C ILE A 385 -6.93 22.60 25.98
N LYS A 386 -5.83 23.35 26.16
CA LYS A 386 -5.77 24.50 27.07
C LYS A 386 -6.79 25.58 26.69
N ASP A 387 -6.87 25.94 25.42
CA ASP A 387 -7.78 26.98 24.91
C ASP A 387 -9.25 26.58 25.14
N ARG A 388 -9.59 25.31 24.90
CA ARG A 388 -10.93 24.75 25.17
C ARG A 388 -11.29 24.90 26.64
N LEU A 389 -10.42 24.47 27.55
CA LEU A 389 -10.66 24.56 29.00
C LEU A 389 -10.74 26.01 29.51
N GLN A 390 -9.96 26.94 28.94
CA GLN A 390 -9.99 28.36 29.32
C GLN A 390 -11.28 29.06 28.86
N SER A 391 -11.81 28.70 27.68
CA SER A 391 -13.00 29.33 27.10
C SER A 391 -14.28 29.15 27.94
N LYS A 392 -14.34 28.12 28.81
CA LYS A 392 -15.55 27.74 29.56
C LYS A 392 -15.55 28.08 31.06
N GLY A 393 -14.58 28.87 31.56
CA GLY A 393 -14.63 29.57 32.86
C GLY A 393 -14.90 28.71 34.12
N GLY A 394 -13.88 28.56 34.98
CA GLY A 394 -13.98 27.85 36.27
C GLY A 394 -13.97 28.77 37.49
N GLY A 395 -14.79 29.81 37.53
CA GLY A 395 -14.87 30.69 38.70
C GLY A 395 -15.66 30.06 39.85
N GLY A 396 -15.01 29.76 40.97
CA GLY A 396 -15.66 29.47 42.27
C GLY A 396 -15.98 28.01 42.61
N ILE A 397 -15.44 27.03 41.89
CA ILE A 397 -15.68 25.58 42.10
C ILE A 397 -14.46 24.94 42.79
N GLY A 398 -14.68 24.03 43.74
CA GLY A 398 -13.60 23.31 44.43
C GLY A 398 -12.74 22.46 43.48
N GLY A 399 -11.47 22.21 43.82
CA GLY A 399 -10.49 21.58 42.92
C GLY A 399 -10.92 20.23 42.32
N SER A 400 -11.60 19.37 43.10
CA SER A 400 -12.09 18.06 42.63
C SER A 400 -13.30 18.16 41.70
N GLU A 401 -14.28 19.02 42.00
CA GLU A 401 -15.46 19.24 41.16
C GLU A 401 -15.08 19.92 39.82
N LEU A 402 -14.07 20.79 39.86
CA LEU A 402 -13.56 21.46 38.66
C LEU A 402 -12.85 20.47 37.73
N LEU A 403 -12.08 19.52 38.28
CA LEU A 403 -11.42 18.47 37.53
C LEU A 403 -12.43 17.57 36.82
N GLU A 404 -13.50 17.15 37.51
CA GLU A 404 -14.56 16.34 36.91
C GLU A 404 -15.22 17.06 35.72
N LYS A 405 -15.53 18.35 35.87
CA LYS A 405 -16.09 19.17 34.78
C LYS A 405 -15.13 19.30 33.59
N TRP A 406 -13.82 19.44 33.84
CA TRP A 406 -12.82 19.47 32.77
C TRP A 406 -12.73 18.13 32.04
N VAL A 407 -12.70 17.02 32.78
CA VAL A 407 -12.72 15.67 32.19
C VAL A 407 -13.93 15.49 31.29
N GLU A 408 -15.13 15.90 31.74
CA GLU A 408 -16.35 15.81 30.94
C GLU A 408 -16.29 16.67 29.67
N ASP A 409 -15.78 17.90 29.76
CA ASP A 409 -15.63 18.75 28.58
C ASP A 409 -14.60 18.21 27.58
N LEU A 410 -13.53 17.59 28.06
CA LEU A 410 -12.53 16.96 27.20
C LEU A 410 -13.04 15.66 26.55
N LEU A 411 -13.83 14.87 27.27
CA LEU A 411 -14.51 13.71 26.69
C LEU A 411 -15.45 14.14 25.56
N LEU A 412 -16.16 15.26 25.72
CA LEU A 412 -16.99 15.84 24.66
C LEU A 412 -16.13 16.38 23.50
N PHE A 413 -15.05 17.11 23.79
CA PHE A 413 -14.17 17.68 22.75
C PHE A 413 -13.53 16.61 21.86
N LEU A 414 -13.32 15.40 22.38
CA LEU A 414 -12.78 14.25 21.65
C LEU A 414 -13.86 13.37 21.02
N ASP A 415 -15.15 13.69 21.17
CA ASP A 415 -16.28 12.98 20.56
C ASP A 415 -16.54 13.52 19.12
N PRO A 416 -16.68 12.65 18.09
CA PRO A 416 -17.01 13.07 16.73
C PRO A 416 -18.28 13.90 16.58
N LYS A 417 -19.18 13.86 17.57
CA LYS A 417 -20.44 14.60 17.59
C LYS A 417 -20.29 16.05 18.06
N ASP A 418 -19.15 16.42 18.67
CA ASP A 418 -18.90 17.80 19.10
C ASP A 418 -18.63 18.70 17.88
N GLN A 419 -19.15 19.92 17.92
CA GLN A 419 -19.07 20.87 16.80
C GLN A 419 -17.63 21.31 16.50
N ASP A 420 -16.75 21.30 17.53
CA ASP A 420 -15.36 21.71 17.40
C ASP A 420 -14.43 20.55 17.02
N PHE A 421 -14.92 19.30 17.00
CA PHE A 421 -14.11 18.13 16.64
C PHE A 421 -13.56 18.22 15.21
N GLY A 422 -14.33 18.80 14.28
CA GLY A 422 -13.86 19.04 12.91
C GLY A 422 -12.63 19.96 12.83
N SER A 423 -12.53 20.94 13.74
CA SER A 423 -11.36 21.82 13.86
C SER A 423 -10.14 21.06 14.36
N LEU A 424 -10.33 20.16 15.34
CA LEU A 424 -9.29 19.26 15.83
C LEU A 424 -8.73 18.38 14.71
N LEU A 425 -9.60 17.74 13.91
CA LEU A 425 -9.18 16.91 12.78
C LEU A 425 -8.39 17.69 11.74
N LEU A 426 -8.85 18.89 11.38
CA LEU A 426 -8.17 19.74 10.41
C LEU A 426 -6.77 20.12 10.89
N ARG A 427 -6.62 20.48 12.17
CA ARG A 427 -5.32 20.78 12.76
C ARG A 427 -4.40 19.56 12.83
N MET A 428 -4.91 18.38 13.16
CA MET A 428 -4.09 17.15 13.14
C MET A 428 -3.56 16.89 11.73
N LYS A 429 -4.43 17.02 10.73
CA LYS A 429 -4.07 16.88 9.32
C LYS A 429 -2.99 17.89 8.91
N GLU A 430 -3.16 19.17 9.25
CA GLU A 430 -2.14 20.20 8.98
C GLU A 430 -0.79 19.91 9.66
N ILE A 431 -0.77 19.39 10.89
CA ILE A 431 0.49 19.03 11.58
C ILE A 431 1.24 17.96 10.80
N VAL A 432 0.53 16.92 10.36
CA VAL A 432 1.11 15.81 9.59
C VAL A 432 1.47 16.24 8.16
N GLU A 433 0.62 17.02 7.50
CA GLU A 433 0.79 17.49 6.11
C GLU A 433 1.74 18.68 5.94
N SER A 434 1.96 19.49 6.97
CA SER A 434 2.95 20.60 6.96
C SER A 434 4.38 20.11 6.67
N ASN A 435 4.57 18.79 6.68
CA ASN A 435 5.78 18.09 6.34
C ASN A 435 5.65 17.17 5.10
N GLU A 436 4.62 17.30 4.23
CA GLU A 436 4.62 16.67 2.89
C GLU A 436 5.82 17.11 2.05
N SER A 437 6.33 18.31 2.31
CA SER A 437 7.62 18.81 1.81
C SER A 437 8.86 18.08 2.40
N ARG A 438 8.67 17.24 3.42
CA ARG A 438 9.69 16.40 4.06
C ARG A 438 9.20 14.98 4.38
N ARG A 439 8.39 14.34 3.52
CA ARG A 439 8.53 12.88 3.42
C ARG A 439 10.02 12.64 3.21
N LEU A 440 10.65 11.78 4.03
CA LEU A 440 11.99 11.29 3.72
C LEU A 440 11.93 10.82 2.26
N PRO A 441 12.70 11.44 1.35
CA PRO A 441 12.67 11.06 -0.04
C PRO A 441 12.91 9.56 -0.10
N LYS A 442 11.91 8.83 -0.61
CA LYS A 442 11.97 7.38 -0.70
C LYS A 442 12.03 6.98 -2.15
N LEU A 443 12.92 6.03 -2.42
CA LEU A 443 13.11 5.52 -3.76
C LEU A 443 11.86 4.74 -4.22
N PRO A 444 11.49 4.85 -5.50
CA PRO A 444 10.54 3.91 -6.08
C PRO A 444 10.98 2.46 -5.86
N LYS A 445 10.04 1.56 -5.59
CA LYS A 445 10.34 0.14 -5.34
C LYS A 445 11.21 -0.41 -6.47
N GLY A 446 12.25 -1.18 -6.15
CA GLY A 446 13.14 -1.79 -7.13
C GLY A 446 14.13 -0.83 -7.82
N THR A 447 14.29 0.39 -7.32
CA THR A 447 15.34 1.36 -7.73
C THR A 447 16.37 1.54 -6.61
N ARG A 448 17.55 2.11 -6.91
CA ARG A 448 18.65 2.27 -5.94
C ARG A 448 19.45 3.54 -6.16
N ASP A 449 19.82 4.20 -5.07
CA ASP A 449 20.90 5.18 -5.05
C ASP A 449 22.25 4.48 -4.96
N PHE A 450 23.27 5.08 -5.59
CA PHE A 450 24.65 4.63 -5.50
C PHE A 450 25.52 5.72 -4.90
N ALA A 451 26.11 5.43 -3.73
CA ALA A 451 26.97 6.37 -3.00
C ALA A 451 28.44 6.29 -3.46
N LYS A 452 29.31 7.11 -2.86
CA LYS A 452 30.71 7.31 -3.25
C LYS A 452 31.49 6.01 -3.54
N GLU A 453 31.47 5.06 -2.61
CA GLU A 453 32.23 3.81 -2.73
C GLU A 453 31.73 2.97 -3.90
N GLN A 454 30.40 2.85 -4.03
CA GLN A 454 29.77 2.12 -5.12
C GLN A 454 30.03 2.79 -6.47
N MET A 455 29.90 4.11 -6.54
CA MET A 455 30.17 4.88 -7.76
C MET A 455 31.63 4.78 -8.20
N THR A 456 32.57 4.73 -7.26
CA THR A 456 34.00 4.54 -7.57
C THR A 456 34.22 3.19 -8.26
N ILE A 457 33.64 2.11 -7.73
CA ILE A 457 33.72 0.77 -8.33
C ILE A 457 33.04 0.74 -9.69
N ARG A 458 31.82 1.30 -9.81
CA ARG A 458 31.07 1.36 -11.07
C ARG A 458 31.82 2.12 -12.14
N LYS A 459 32.40 3.28 -11.81
CA LYS A 459 33.19 4.08 -12.75
C LYS A 459 34.40 3.30 -13.27
N LYS A 460 35.10 2.58 -12.40
CA LYS A 460 36.20 1.71 -12.83
C LYS A 460 35.72 0.60 -13.78
N ALA A 461 34.62 -0.07 -13.44
CA ALA A 461 34.05 -1.11 -14.29
C ALA A 461 33.60 -0.56 -15.65
N PHE A 462 32.94 0.59 -15.69
CA PHE A 462 32.52 1.25 -16.93
C PHE A 462 33.70 1.66 -17.79
N SER A 463 34.78 2.22 -17.22
CA SER A 463 36.01 2.55 -17.96
C SER A 463 36.59 1.33 -18.67
N ILE A 464 36.72 0.19 -17.97
CA ILE A 464 37.21 -1.05 -18.58
C ILE A 464 36.29 -1.49 -19.72
N ILE A 465 34.96 -1.47 -19.49
CA ILE A 465 33.99 -1.87 -20.50
C ILE A 465 34.07 -0.98 -21.75
N GLU A 466 34.15 0.34 -21.57
CA GLU A 466 34.29 1.32 -22.64
C GLU A 466 35.59 1.10 -23.42
N GLU A 467 36.73 0.97 -22.73
CA GLU A 467 38.03 0.74 -23.35
C GLU A 467 38.05 -0.54 -24.20
N VAL A 468 37.48 -1.65 -23.71
CA VAL A 468 37.37 -2.87 -24.52
C VAL A 468 36.46 -2.64 -25.73
N PHE A 469 35.28 -2.03 -25.56
CA PHE A 469 34.38 -1.78 -26.69
C PHE A 469 35.01 -0.89 -27.77
N GLU A 470 35.74 0.15 -27.39
CA GLU A 470 36.45 1.03 -28.31
C GLU A 470 37.60 0.33 -29.03
N ARG A 471 38.33 -0.59 -28.36
CA ARG A 471 39.37 -1.43 -28.99
C ARG A 471 38.81 -2.29 -30.13
N HIS A 472 37.53 -2.65 -30.07
CA HIS A 472 36.83 -3.40 -31.13
C HIS A 472 36.08 -2.49 -32.12
N GLY A 473 36.35 -1.19 -32.10
CA GLY A 473 35.89 -0.23 -33.10
C GLY A 473 34.44 0.22 -32.96
N ALA A 474 33.82 -0.01 -31.80
CA ALA A 474 32.50 0.55 -31.51
C ALA A 474 32.58 2.00 -31.03
N THR A 475 31.58 2.79 -31.40
CA THR A 475 31.42 4.17 -30.93
C THR A 475 30.27 4.29 -29.93
N ALA A 476 30.42 5.16 -28.93
CA ALA A 476 29.35 5.44 -27.98
C ALA A 476 28.09 5.99 -28.69
N LEU A 477 26.93 5.46 -28.33
CA LEU A 477 25.63 5.98 -28.76
C LEU A 477 24.72 6.12 -27.55
N ASP A 478 24.19 7.32 -27.33
CA ASP A 478 23.13 7.53 -26.34
C ASP A 478 21.77 7.72 -27.02
N THR A 479 20.77 6.98 -26.54
CA THR A 479 19.41 6.97 -27.05
C THR A 479 18.44 7.42 -25.95
N PRO A 480 17.25 7.97 -26.29
CA PRO A 480 16.29 8.47 -25.31
C PRO A 480 15.90 7.45 -24.23
N ALA A 481 15.49 7.91 -23.06
CA ALA A 481 15.04 7.06 -21.94
C ALA A 481 13.65 6.44 -22.16
N PHE A 482 12.87 7.02 -23.06
CA PHE A 482 11.55 6.57 -23.46
C PHE A 482 11.44 6.55 -24.97
N GLU A 483 10.58 5.67 -25.47
CA GLU A 483 10.32 5.45 -26.89
C GLU A 483 8.81 5.56 -27.12
N LEU A 484 8.40 5.79 -28.36
CA LEU A 484 6.99 5.65 -28.74
C LEU A 484 6.54 4.23 -28.41
N ARG A 485 5.36 4.10 -27.80
CA ARG A 485 4.84 2.81 -27.37
C ARG A 485 4.80 1.79 -28.52
N GLU A 486 4.44 2.24 -29.72
CA GLU A 486 4.42 1.41 -30.93
C GLU A 486 5.79 0.88 -31.35
N THR A 487 6.89 1.59 -31.03
CA THR A 487 8.25 1.13 -31.34
C THR A 487 8.63 -0.08 -30.49
N LEU A 488 8.12 -0.16 -29.25
CA LEU A 488 8.41 -1.24 -28.31
C LEU A 488 7.40 -2.41 -28.42
N MET A 489 6.14 -2.12 -28.76
CA MET A 489 5.09 -3.14 -28.77
C MET A 489 5.32 -4.23 -29.83
N GLY A 490 5.02 -5.47 -29.45
CA GLY A 490 5.10 -6.64 -30.34
C GLY A 490 6.52 -7.21 -30.52
N LYS A 491 7.55 -6.61 -29.92
CA LYS A 491 8.93 -7.11 -29.97
C LYS A 491 9.29 -8.07 -28.83
N TYR A 492 8.65 -7.92 -27.68
CA TYR A 492 9.03 -8.56 -26.42
C TYR A 492 8.15 -9.76 -26.02
N GLY A 493 7.22 -10.20 -26.86
CA GLY A 493 6.34 -11.33 -26.53
C GLY A 493 5.61 -11.14 -25.19
N GLU A 494 5.68 -12.14 -24.30
CA GLU A 494 5.09 -12.11 -22.95
C GLU A 494 5.65 -10.99 -22.06
N ASP A 495 6.91 -10.61 -22.26
CA ASP A 495 7.60 -9.58 -21.48
C ASP A 495 7.09 -8.16 -21.78
N SER A 496 6.27 -7.99 -22.84
CA SER A 496 5.62 -6.71 -23.13
C SER A 496 4.76 -6.20 -21.96
N LYS A 497 4.28 -7.10 -21.08
CA LYS A 497 3.51 -6.76 -19.86
C LYS A 497 4.36 -6.03 -18.81
N LEU A 498 5.69 -6.11 -18.92
CA LEU A 498 6.64 -5.54 -17.99
C LEU A 498 7.09 -4.13 -18.41
N ILE A 499 6.60 -3.59 -19.52
CA ILE A 499 6.96 -2.23 -19.98
C ILE A 499 6.28 -1.19 -19.09
N TYR A 500 6.96 -0.09 -18.76
CA TYR A 500 6.35 1.07 -18.10
C TYR A 500 5.76 2.02 -19.15
N ASP A 501 4.44 2.20 -19.13
CA ASP A 501 3.78 3.21 -19.94
C ASP A 501 3.84 4.56 -19.25
N LEU A 502 4.05 5.62 -20.04
CA LEU A 502 4.08 6.99 -19.59
C LEU A 502 2.74 7.66 -19.92
N ALA A 503 2.21 8.42 -18.97
CA ALA A 503 1.09 9.31 -19.21
C ALA A 503 1.65 10.66 -19.68
N ASP A 504 1.66 10.88 -20.99
CA ASP A 504 2.05 12.16 -21.56
C ASP A 504 0.91 13.19 -21.43
N GLN A 505 1.27 14.45 -21.18
CA GLN A 505 0.32 15.56 -21.09
C GLN A 505 -0.16 16.02 -22.48
N GLY A 506 0.59 15.70 -23.55
CA GLY A 506 0.27 16.01 -24.95
C GLY A 506 -0.53 14.91 -25.68
N GLY A 507 -0.81 13.78 -25.01
CA GLY A 507 -1.60 12.67 -25.57
C GLY A 507 -0.79 11.66 -26.40
N GLU A 508 0.52 11.84 -26.56
CA GLU A 508 1.37 10.89 -27.28
C GLU A 508 1.71 9.68 -26.39
N LEU A 509 1.45 8.47 -26.87
CA LEU A 509 1.67 7.26 -26.08
C LEU A 509 3.16 6.87 -26.08
N CYS A 510 3.83 7.16 -24.97
CA CYS A 510 5.23 6.79 -24.75
C CYS A 510 5.38 5.70 -23.70
N SER A 511 6.52 4.99 -23.74
CA SER A 511 6.90 3.99 -22.75
C SER A 511 8.39 4.07 -22.43
N LEU A 512 8.80 3.76 -21.20
CA LEU A 512 10.23 3.67 -20.86
C LEU A 512 10.90 2.53 -21.64
N ARG A 513 12.16 2.73 -22.03
CA ARG A 513 12.94 1.71 -22.75
C ARG A 513 13.11 0.44 -21.90
N TYR A 514 12.79 -0.70 -22.50
CA TYR A 514 12.89 -2.02 -21.87
C TYR A 514 14.31 -2.61 -21.94
N ASP A 515 14.99 -2.34 -23.06
CA ASP A 515 16.40 -2.64 -23.34
C ASP A 515 17.05 -1.51 -24.15
N LEU A 516 18.29 -1.70 -24.63
CA LEU A 516 18.99 -0.73 -25.48
C LEU A 516 19.03 -1.16 -26.96
N THR A 517 18.64 -2.39 -27.29
CA THR A 517 18.69 -2.95 -28.65
C THR A 517 17.58 -2.38 -29.55
N VAL A 518 16.34 -2.28 -29.06
CA VAL A 518 15.24 -1.72 -29.88
C VAL A 518 15.45 -0.23 -30.18
N PRO A 519 15.86 0.63 -29.22
CA PRO A 519 16.27 2.00 -29.51
C PRO A 519 17.39 2.09 -30.56
N PHE A 520 18.35 1.16 -30.54
CA PHE A 520 19.42 1.11 -31.53
C PHE A 520 18.90 0.75 -32.92
N ALA A 521 18.04 -0.27 -33.05
CA ALA A 521 17.42 -0.64 -34.32
C ALA A 521 16.63 0.52 -34.93
N ARG A 522 15.87 1.28 -34.10
CA ARG A 522 15.20 2.51 -34.52
C ARG A 522 16.21 3.54 -35.04
N PHE A 523 17.29 3.79 -34.32
CA PHE A 523 18.32 4.75 -34.72
C PHE A 523 18.95 4.40 -36.07
N VAL A 524 19.31 3.14 -36.29
CA VAL A 524 19.86 2.65 -37.57
C VAL A 524 18.87 2.87 -38.70
N ALA A 525 17.60 2.50 -38.50
CA ALA A 525 16.55 2.64 -39.50
C ALA A 525 16.26 4.11 -39.85
N MET A 526 16.15 4.99 -38.84
CA MET A 526 15.88 6.42 -39.04
C MET A 526 17.00 7.14 -39.79
N ASN A 527 18.25 6.71 -39.61
CA ASN A 527 19.41 7.33 -40.23
C ASN A 527 19.87 6.62 -41.52
N GLY A 528 19.19 5.55 -41.95
CA GLY A 528 19.54 4.81 -43.15
C GLY A 528 20.95 4.18 -43.11
N LEU A 529 21.42 3.82 -41.92
CA LEU A 529 22.77 3.27 -41.75
C LEU A 529 22.82 1.81 -42.24
N THR A 530 23.79 1.50 -43.10
CA THR A 530 23.99 0.16 -43.66
C THR A 530 24.99 -0.68 -42.87
N SER A 531 25.87 -0.03 -42.10
CA SER A 531 26.77 -0.68 -41.15
C SER A 531 27.09 0.27 -40.00
N PHE A 532 27.11 -0.25 -38.77
CA PHE A 532 27.45 0.52 -37.57
C PHE A 532 27.84 -0.40 -36.43
N LYS A 533 28.90 -0.07 -35.70
CA LYS A 533 29.28 -0.72 -34.43
C LYS A 533 29.15 0.29 -33.31
N ARG A 534 28.41 -0.08 -32.27
CA ARG A 534 28.14 0.86 -31.17
C ARG A 534 28.22 0.19 -29.83
N TYR A 535 28.44 1.01 -28.81
CA TYR A 535 28.14 0.61 -27.44
C TYR A 535 27.25 1.63 -26.74
N GLN A 536 26.48 1.16 -25.76
CA GLN A 536 25.74 2.03 -24.85
C GLN A 536 25.69 1.41 -23.46
N ILE A 537 26.05 2.21 -22.45
CA ILE A 537 25.96 1.85 -21.03
C ILE A 537 24.88 2.73 -20.41
N ALA A 538 23.69 2.18 -20.18
CA ALA A 538 22.56 2.99 -19.74
C ALA A 538 21.57 2.20 -18.87
N LYS A 539 20.77 2.94 -18.08
CA LYS A 539 19.68 2.37 -17.28
C LYS A 539 18.52 1.93 -18.18
N VAL A 540 17.95 0.77 -17.89
CA VAL A 540 16.73 0.22 -18.48
C VAL A 540 15.68 -0.04 -17.41
N TYR A 541 14.41 -0.11 -17.80
CA TYR A 541 13.29 -0.13 -16.87
C TYR A 541 12.36 -1.31 -17.15
N ARG A 542 12.11 -2.13 -16.12
CA ARG A 542 11.23 -3.31 -16.22
C ARG A 542 10.29 -3.33 -15.02
N ARG A 543 8.99 -3.50 -15.23
CA ARG A 543 7.96 -3.56 -14.19
C ARG A 543 7.96 -4.89 -13.44
N ASP A 544 9.15 -5.38 -13.11
CA ASP A 544 9.35 -6.60 -12.36
C ASP A 544 8.80 -6.48 -10.93
N ASN A 545 8.42 -7.63 -10.37
CA ASN A 545 8.26 -7.78 -8.93
C ASN A 545 9.65 -7.88 -8.30
N PRO A 546 10.08 -6.87 -7.52
CA PRO A 546 11.47 -6.81 -7.07
C PRO A 546 11.83 -8.00 -6.19
N SER A 547 12.94 -8.66 -6.52
CA SER A 547 13.52 -9.79 -5.80
C SER A 547 15.04 -9.78 -6.00
N LYS A 548 15.79 -10.70 -5.39
CA LYS A 548 17.26 -10.72 -5.52
C LYS A 548 17.68 -10.81 -6.99
N GLY A 549 18.37 -9.78 -7.47
CA GLY A 549 18.81 -9.68 -8.88
C GLY A 549 17.76 -9.19 -9.88
N ARG A 550 16.48 -9.02 -9.47
CA ARG A 550 15.42 -8.42 -10.30
C ARG A 550 15.07 -7.04 -9.77
N TYR A 551 15.58 -6.03 -10.45
CA TYR A 551 15.32 -4.62 -10.15
C TYR A 551 14.38 -4.02 -11.20
N ARG A 552 13.70 -2.94 -10.82
CA ARG A 552 12.86 -2.17 -11.76
C ARG A 552 13.66 -1.17 -12.57
N GLU A 553 14.83 -0.80 -12.07
CA GLU A 553 15.83 0.01 -12.74
C GLU A 553 17.22 -0.62 -12.55
N PHE A 554 17.92 -0.88 -13.65
CA PHE A 554 19.30 -1.38 -13.62
C PHE A 554 20.05 -1.00 -14.89
N TYR A 555 21.38 -1.11 -14.87
CA TYR A 555 22.21 -0.81 -16.04
C TYR A 555 22.32 -2.02 -16.97
N GLN A 556 22.21 -1.77 -18.27
CA GLN A 556 22.69 -2.63 -19.34
C GLN A 556 23.91 -2.00 -20.00
N CYS A 557 24.78 -2.87 -20.52
CA CYS A 557 25.92 -2.50 -21.37
C CYS A 557 25.74 -3.31 -22.65
N ASP A 558 25.34 -2.65 -23.73
CA ASP A 558 25.11 -3.29 -25.01
C ASP A 558 26.25 -2.95 -25.95
N PHE A 559 26.74 -3.94 -26.69
CA PHE A 559 27.64 -3.81 -27.83
C PHE A 559 26.93 -4.40 -29.03
N ASP A 560 26.61 -3.57 -30.02
CA ASP A 560 25.84 -3.99 -31.18
C ASP A 560 26.62 -3.79 -32.47
N ILE A 561 26.48 -4.77 -33.36
CA ILE A 561 27.03 -4.77 -34.71
C ILE A 561 25.85 -4.82 -35.68
N ALA A 562 25.63 -3.74 -36.44
CA ALA A 562 24.69 -3.70 -37.55
C ALA A 562 25.43 -3.73 -38.88
N GLY A 563 24.89 -4.45 -39.86
CA GLY A 563 25.40 -4.53 -41.23
C GLY A 563 25.59 -5.97 -41.73
N GLN A 564 26.09 -6.08 -42.95
CA GLN A 564 26.42 -7.38 -43.57
C GLN A 564 27.92 -7.66 -43.36
N TYR A 565 28.21 -8.79 -42.73
CA TYR A 565 29.58 -9.23 -42.43
C TYR A 565 29.76 -10.69 -42.83
N GLU A 566 31.00 -11.17 -42.73
CA GLU A 566 31.29 -12.58 -42.88
C GLU A 566 30.49 -13.43 -41.90
N LYS A 567 30.08 -14.62 -42.37
CA LYS A 567 29.25 -15.54 -41.61
C LYS A 567 29.92 -15.89 -40.27
N MET A 568 29.20 -15.69 -39.17
CA MET A 568 29.66 -15.85 -37.78
C MET A 568 30.78 -14.91 -37.32
N GLY A 569 31.20 -13.94 -38.15
CA GLY A 569 32.19 -12.93 -37.77
C GLY A 569 31.73 -12.08 -36.57
N PRO A 570 30.52 -11.46 -36.63
CA PRO A 570 29.98 -10.70 -35.51
C PRO A 570 29.79 -11.52 -34.24
N ASP A 571 29.24 -12.74 -34.33
CA ASP A 571 29.04 -13.62 -33.16
C ASP A 571 30.38 -14.00 -32.51
N PHE A 572 31.41 -14.31 -33.31
CA PHE A 572 32.76 -14.53 -32.82
C PHE A 572 33.32 -13.30 -32.10
N GLU A 573 33.17 -12.13 -32.70
CA GLU A 573 33.66 -10.86 -32.15
C GLU A 573 33.01 -10.56 -30.79
N VAL A 574 31.69 -10.73 -30.67
CA VAL A 574 30.98 -10.51 -29.41
C VAL A 574 31.41 -11.50 -28.32
N VAL A 575 31.60 -12.79 -28.64
CA VAL A 575 32.13 -13.76 -27.68
C VAL A 575 33.56 -13.41 -27.27
N LYS A 576 34.38 -12.93 -28.21
CA LYS A 576 35.76 -12.49 -27.93
C LYS A 576 35.78 -11.28 -27.00
N ILE A 577 34.98 -10.26 -27.27
CA ILE A 577 34.79 -9.09 -26.41
C ILE A 577 34.36 -9.53 -25.02
N LEU A 578 33.36 -10.42 -24.92
CA LEU A 578 32.90 -10.93 -23.63
C LEU A 578 34.03 -11.60 -22.84
N THR A 579 34.88 -12.42 -23.48
CA THR A 579 36.03 -13.01 -22.79
C THR A 579 37.02 -11.96 -22.28
N GLU A 580 37.37 -10.97 -23.11
CA GLU A 580 38.29 -9.90 -22.70
C GLU A 580 37.72 -9.06 -21.56
N LEU A 581 36.44 -8.72 -21.62
CA LEU A 581 35.74 -8.00 -20.55
C LEU A 581 35.80 -8.75 -19.22
N LEU A 582 35.44 -10.03 -19.20
CA LEU A 582 35.39 -10.81 -17.96
C LEU A 582 36.79 -11.06 -17.38
N ASP A 583 37.79 -11.25 -18.24
CA ASP A 583 39.19 -11.39 -17.83
C ASP A 583 39.74 -10.07 -17.25
N GLU A 584 39.51 -8.92 -17.91
CA GLU A 584 39.99 -7.60 -17.45
C GLU A 584 39.27 -7.09 -16.20
N LEU A 585 37.96 -7.38 -16.07
CA LEU A 585 37.22 -7.08 -14.85
C LEU A 585 37.70 -7.91 -13.64
N ASN A 586 38.44 -9.00 -13.88
CA ASN A 586 39.05 -9.87 -12.87
C ASN A 586 38.05 -10.33 -11.80
N ILE A 587 36.96 -10.94 -12.26
CA ILE A 587 35.79 -11.33 -11.47
C ILE A 587 35.80 -12.82 -11.06
N GLY A 588 36.92 -13.51 -11.31
CA GLY A 588 37.13 -14.92 -11.00
C GLY A 588 36.82 -15.86 -12.17
N ASP A 589 36.78 -17.16 -11.88
CA ASP A 589 36.53 -18.18 -12.91
C ASP A 589 35.09 -18.13 -13.42
N TYR A 590 34.94 -18.22 -14.74
CA TYR A 590 33.65 -18.22 -15.43
C TYR A 590 33.61 -19.26 -16.56
N GLU A 591 32.41 -19.56 -17.03
CA GLU A 591 32.16 -20.23 -18.31
C GLU A 591 31.13 -19.46 -19.13
N ILE A 592 31.25 -19.51 -20.44
CA ILE A 592 30.27 -18.99 -21.39
C ILE A 592 29.49 -20.18 -21.93
N LYS A 593 28.25 -20.36 -21.46
CA LYS A 593 27.29 -21.27 -22.08
C LYS A 593 26.91 -20.71 -23.45
N LEU A 594 26.86 -21.55 -24.48
CA LEU A 594 26.52 -21.14 -25.84
C LEU A 594 25.59 -22.17 -26.48
N ASN A 595 24.60 -21.69 -27.21
CA ASN A 595 23.70 -22.49 -28.04
C ASN A 595 23.26 -21.69 -29.28
N HIS A 596 22.41 -22.26 -30.13
CA HIS A 596 21.90 -21.61 -31.33
C HIS A 596 20.37 -21.73 -31.43
N ARG A 597 19.66 -20.64 -31.75
CA ARG A 597 18.20 -20.61 -31.74
C ARG A 597 17.57 -21.61 -32.70
N LYS A 598 18.03 -21.64 -33.96
CA LYS A 598 17.58 -22.63 -34.95
C LYS A 598 17.81 -24.09 -34.52
N LEU A 599 18.86 -24.35 -33.73
CA LEU A 599 19.13 -25.69 -33.21
C LEU A 599 18.16 -26.05 -32.08
N LEU A 600 17.83 -25.09 -31.22
CA LEU A 600 16.81 -25.23 -30.19
C LEU A 600 15.43 -25.50 -30.80
N ASP A 601 15.04 -24.75 -31.83
CA ASP A 601 13.77 -24.96 -32.54
C ASP A 601 13.72 -26.36 -33.17
N GLY A 602 14.80 -26.79 -33.84
CA GLY A 602 14.90 -28.14 -34.38
C GLY A 602 14.88 -29.24 -33.31
N MET A 603 15.48 -29.00 -32.13
CA MET A 603 15.40 -29.92 -30.99
C MET A 603 13.94 -30.12 -30.54
N LEU A 604 13.17 -29.03 -30.42
CA LEU A 604 11.76 -29.09 -30.02
C LEU A 604 10.89 -29.79 -31.08
N GLU A 605 11.15 -29.53 -32.36
CA GLU A 605 10.49 -30.22 -33.48
C GLU A 605 10.75 -31.74 -33.44
N ILE A 606 12.01 -32.15 -33.23
CA ILE A 606 12.41 -33.56 -33.09
C ILE A 606 11.69 -34.24 -31.92
N CYS A 607 11.39 -33.50 -30.85
CA CYS A 607 10.65 -34.01 -29.70
C CYS A 607 9.13 -34.08 -29.93
N GLY A 608 8.62 -33.55 -31.06
CA GLY A 608 7.20 -33.51 -31.37
C GLY A 608 6.44 -32.36 -30.72
N VAL A 609 7.13 -31.29 -30.33
CA VAL A 609 6.46 -30.08 -29.83
C VAL A 609 5.72 -29.41 -31.00
N PRO A 610 4.48 -28.91 -30.81
CA PRO A 610 3.82 -28.09 -31.82
C PRO A 610 4.49 -26.72 -31.99
N PRO A 611 4.65 -26.19 -33.22
CA PRO A 611 5.32 -24.91 -33.47
C PRO A 611 4.77 -23.73 -32.65
N GLU A 612 3.45 -23.67 -32.45
CA GLU A 612 2.78 -22.63 -31.66
C GLU A 612 3.15 -22.65 -30.17
N LYS A 613 3.69 -23.78 -29.68
CA LYS A 613 4.15 -23.95 -28.29
C LYS A 613 5.65 -23.76 -28.13
N PHE A 614 6.44 -23.59 -29.20
CA PHE A 614 7.91 -23.52 -29.08
C PHE A 614 8.38 -22.46 -28.08
N ARG A 615 7.77 -21.26 -28.14
CA ARG A 615 8.14 -20.14 -27.26
C ARG A 615 7.82 -20.43 -25.80
N THR A 616 6.61 -20.89 -25.51
CA THR A 616 6.19 -21.17 -24.14
C THR A 616 7.05 -22.29 -23.55
N ILE A 617 7.43 -23.30 -24.35
CA ILE A 617 8.30 -24.38 -23.91
C ILE A 617 9.75 -23.92 -23.69
N CYS A 618 10.30 -23.05 -24.55
CA CYS A 618 11.61 -22.42 -24.29
C CYS A 618 11.63 -21.68 -22.95
N SER A 619 10.54 -20.97 -22.60
CA SER A 619 10.39 -20.31 -21.30
C SER A 619 10.36 -21.30 -20.12
N SER A 620 9.87 -22.53 -20.31
CA SER A 620 10.03 -23.59 -19.29
C SER A 620 11.47 -24.09 -19.19
N VAL A 621 12.14 -24.31 -20.33
CA VAL A 621 13.52 -24.80 -20.37
C VAL A 621 14.48 -23.80 -19.70
N ASP A 622 14.28 -22.50 -19.89
CA ASP A 622 15.09 -21.44 -19.25
C ASP A 622 15.07 -21.48 -17.71
N LYS A 623 14.04 -22.08 -17.10
CA LYS A 623 13.92 -22.21 -15.65
C LYS A 623 14.76 -23.35 -15.06
N LEU A 624 15.40 -24.19 -15.89
CA LEU A 624 16.23 -25.33 -15.44
C LEU A 624 17.45 -24.93 -14.59
N ASP A 625 17.90 -23.67 -14.66
CA ASP A 625 18.96 -23.16 -13.77
C ASP A 625 18.50 -23.03 -12.31
N LYS A 626 17.18 -23.02 -12.05
CA LYS A 626 16.59 -22.75 -10.73
C LYS A 626 15.65 -23.85 -10.24
N GLN A 627 15.12 -24.67 -11.15
CA GLN A 627 14.14 -25.70 -10.87
C GLN A 627 14.61 -27.04 -11.39
N SER A 628 14.18 -28.12 -10.74
CA SER A 628 14.51 -29.47 -11.20
C SER A 628 13.76 -29.79 -12.49
N PHE A 629 14.31 -30.71 -13.28
CA PHE A 629 13.64 -31.17 -14.49
C PHE A 629 12.23 -31.71 -14.23
N GLU A 630 11.99 -32.37 -13.08
CA GLU A 630 10.65 -32.87 -12.70
C GLU A 630 9.63 -31.74 -12.52
N GLN A 631 10.04 -30.62 -11.92
CA GLN A 631 9.19 -29.44 -11.76
C GLN A 631 8.86 -28.82 -13.13
N ILE A 632 9.87 -28.73 -13.99
CA ILE A 632 9.72 -28.21 -15.36
C ILE A 632 8.85 -29.12 -16.22
N LYS A 633 9.02 -30.43 -16.10
CA LYS A 633 8.19 -31.44 -16.78
C LYS A 633 6.72 -31.29 -16.38
N LYS A 634 6.45 -31.11 -15.08
CA LYS A 634 5.10 -30.86 -14.58
C LYS A 634 4.50 -29.60 -15.19
N GLU A 635 5.24 -28.49 -15.24
CA GLU A 635 4.80 -27.26 -15.90
C GLU A 635 4.50 -27.47 -17.40
N MET A 636 5.39 -28.17 -18.12
CA MET A 636 5.22 -28.44 -19.55
C MET A 636 3.97 -29.26 -19.87
N VAL A 637 3.63 -30.23 -19.00
CA VAL A 637 2.47 -31.12 -19.19
C VAL A 637 1.18 -30.46 -18.69
N GLU A 638 1.14 -30.01 -17.43
CA GLU A 638 -0.10 -29.57 -16.78
C GLU A 638 -0.51 -28.16 -17.20
N GLU A 639 0.45 -27.23 -17.39
CA GLU A 639 0.13 -25.83 -17.71
C GLU A 639 0.20 -25.55 -19.22
N LYS A 640 1.18 -26.16 -19.90
CA LYS A 640 1.44 -25.90 -21.34
C LYS A 640 0.87 -26.97 -22.27
N GLY A 641 0.33 -28.05 -21.71
CA GLY A 641 -0.42 -29.08 -22.42
C GLY A 641 0.42 -29.88 -23.42
N LEU A 642 1.68 -30.20 -23.08
CA LEU A 642 2.45 -31.23 -23.79
C LEU A 642 2.10 -32.63 -23.26
N THR A 643 2.38 -33.65 -24.06
CA THR A 643 2.32 -35.03 -23.57
C THR A 643 3.54 -35.35 -22.71
N VAL A 644 3.42 -36.37 -21.86
CA VAL A 644 4.51 -36.82 -20.99
C VAL A 644 5.70 -37.30 -21.81
N GLU A 645 5.43 -37.98 -22.93
CA GLU A 645 6.44 -38.53 -23.84
C GLU A 645 7.24 -37.41 -24.52
N THR A 646 6.58 -36.35 -24.98
CA THR A 646 7.25 -35.17 -25.56
C THR A 646 8.10 -34.46 -24.52
N ALA A 647 7.58 -34.28 -23.30
CA ALA A 647 8.34 -33.66 -22.21
C ALA A 647 9.60 -34.49 -21.84
N ASP A 648 9.47 -35.82 -21.77
CA ASP A 648 10.60 -36.72 -21.53
C ASP A 648 11.63 -36.69 -22.65
N ALA A 649 11.19 -36.61 -23.91
CA ALA A 649 12.07 -36.45 -25.06
C ALA A 649 12.91 -35.16 -24.95
N ILE A 650 12.29 -34.03 -24.60
CA ILE A 650 13.01 -32.77 -24.33
C ILE A 650 14.06 -32.97 -23.24
N GLY A 651 13.69 -33.69 -22.17
CA GLY A 651 14.56 -34.03 -21.05
C GLY A 651 15.85 -34.75 -21.42
N THR A 652 15.86 -35.50 -22.53
CA THR A 652 17.07 -36.18 -23.01
C THR A 652 18.08 -35.19 -23.61
N PHE A 653 17.62 -34.18 -24.34
CA PHE A 653 18.49 -33.21 -24.99
C PHE A 653 18.98 -32.11 -24.05
N VAL A 654 18.13 -31.59 -23.17
CA VAL A 654 18.53 -30.50 -22.24
C VAL A 654 19.56 -30.93 -21.20
N LYS A 655 19.90 -32.22 -21.12
CA LYS A 655 21.00 -32.72 -20.27
C LYS A 655 22.35 -32.74 -21.00
N GLU A 656 22.37 -32.53 -22.31
CA GLU A 656 23.57 -32.59 -23.14
C GLU A 656 24.29 -31.24 -23.12
N ARG A 657 25.44 -31.22 -22.44
CA ARG A 657 26.37 -30.08 -22.40
C ARG A 657 27.82 -30.55 -22.36
N GLY A 658 28.75 -29.76 -22.90
CA GLY A 658 30.18 -30.08 -22.81
C GLY A 658 31.08 -29.30 -23.76
N SER A 659 32.22 -29.92 -24.10
CA SER A 659 33.21 -29.35 -25.01
C SER A 659 32.57 -29.03 -26.38
N PRO A 660 32.73 -27.79 -26.90
CA PRO A 660 32.07 -27.36 -28.13
C PRO A 660 32.32 -28.28 -29.33
N LEU A 661 33.58 -28.60 -29.62
CA LEU A 661 33.94 -29.43 -30.78
C LEU A 661 33.49 -30.89 -30.64
N ARG A 662 33.54 -31.44 -29.43
CA ARG A 662 33.13 -32.83 -29.17
C ARG A 662 31.61 -32.98 -29.31
N LEU A 663 30.85 -32.08 -28.69
CA LEU A 663 29.39 -32.13 -28.78
C LEU A 663 28.92 -31.82 -30.21
N LEU A 664 29.52 -30.83 -30.89
CA LEU A 664 29.25 -30.55 -32.30
C LEU A 664 29.48 -31.79 -33.18
N SER A 665 30.59 -32.50 -32.99
CA SER A 665 30.90 -33.73 -33.73
C SER A 665 29.87 -34.84 -33.47
N LYS A 666 29.40 -34.98 -32.22
CA LYS A 666 28.32 -35.91 -31.86
C LYS A 666 27.02 -35.56 -32.58
N LEU A 667 26.64 -34.28 -32.62
CA LEU A 667 25.41 -33.82 -33.27
C LEU A 667 25.47 -33.90 -34.81
N LYS A 668 26.67 -33.84 -35.39
CA LYS A 668 26.93 -34.03 -36.83
C LYS A 668 27.16 -35.49 -37.27
N LEU A 669 27.18 -36.44 -36.34
CA LEU A 669 27.42 -37.85 -36.67
C LEU A 669 26.28 -38.41 -37.55
N GLY A 670 26.64 -39.24 -38.54
CA GLY A 670 25.66 -39.89 -39.43
C GLY A 670 24.59 -40.66 -38.63
N GLY A 671 23.32 -40.37 -38.88
CA GLY A 671 22.17 -40.91 -38.13
C GLY A 671 21.61 -39.98 -37.05
N SER A 672 22.23 -38.82 -36.80
CA SER A 672 21.67 -37.79 -35.92
C SER A 672 20.34 -37.25 -36.45
N LYS A 673 19.33 -37.18 -35.58
CA LYS A 673 18.01 -36.62 -35.92
C LYS A 673 18.09 -35.15 -36.37
N PHE A 674 19.08 -34.40 -35.88
CA PHE A 674 19.31 -33.01 -36.28
C PHE A 674 19.65 -32.84 -37.77
N LEU A 675 20.22 -33.87 -38.41
CA LEU A 675 20.54 -33.82 -39.83
C LEU A 675 19.29 -33.92 -40.74
N GLY A 676 18.15 -34.30 -40.17
CA GLY A 676 16.86 -34.32 -40.88
C GLY A 676 16.18 -32.95 -40.99
N HIS A 677 16.66 -31.92 -40.28
CA HIS A 677 16.05 -30.60 -40.23
C HIS A 677 17.00 -29.54 -40.78
N SER A 678 16.60 -28.82 -41.83
CA SER A 678 17.45 -27.82 -42.52
C SER A 678 17.95 -26.73 -41.59
N GLY A 679 17.09 -26.17 -40.72
CA GLY A 679 17.49 -25.14 -39.75
C GLY A 679 18.54 -25.62 -38.75
N SER A 680 18.46 -26.87 -38.31
CA SER A 680 19.46 -27.50 -37.45
C SER A 680 20.79 -27.71 -38.18
N VAL A 681 20.75 -28.15 -39.44
CA VAL A 681 21.95 -28.30 -40.27
C VAL A 681 22.65 -26.96 -40.47
N ASP A 682 21.90 -25.91 -40.77
CA ASP A 682 22.43 -24.54 -40.89
C ASP A 682 23.10 -24.09 -39.59
N ALA A 683 22.44 -24.28 -38.45
CA ALA A 683 22.97 -23.95 -37.13
C ALA A 683 24.25 -24.72 -36.82
N LEU A 684 24.30 -26.02 -37.10
CA LEU A 684 25.49 -26.85 -36.88
C LEU A 684 26.65 -26.44 -37.80
N ASN A 685 26.37 -25.96 -39.01
CA ASN A 685 27.39 -25.41 -39.91
C ASN A 685 27.90 -24.04 -39.44
N GLU A 686 27.00 -23.20 -38.94
CA GLU A 686 27.32 -21.91 -38.29
C GLU A 686 28.20 -22.11 -37.06
N LEU A 687 27.80 -22.99 -36.14
CA LEU A 687 28.58 -23.31 -34.94
C LEU A 687 29.95 -23.93 -35.25
N ASP A 688 30.09 -24.69 -36.35
CA ASP A 688 31.39 -25.22 -36.78
C ASP A 688 32.37 -24.11 -37.18
N ILE A 689 31.88 -23.09 -37.89
CA ILE A 689 32.68 -21.91 -38.25
C ILE A 689 33.09 -21.16 -36.96
N LEU A 690 32.12 -20.90 -36.09
CA LEU A 690 32.34 -20.16 -34.84
C LEU A 690 33.31 -20.87 -33.90
N PHE A 691 33.14 -22.18 -33.66
CA PHE A 691 34.01 -22.93 -32.75
C PHE A 691 35.44 -23.05 -33.28
N LYS A 692 35.63 -23.21 -34.60
CA LYS A 692 36.98 -23.18 -35.20
C LYS A 692 37.64 -21.81 -35.06
N ALA A 693 36.89 -20.72 -35.20
CA ALA A 693 37.40 -19.37 -34.97
C ALA A 693 37.79 -19.16 -33.49
N LEU A 694 36.94 -19.60 -32.56
CA LEU A 694 37.19 -19.53 -31.12
C LEU A 694 38.41 -20.37 -30.70
N GLU A 695 38.58 -21.56 -31.26
CA GLU A 695 39.76 -22.42 -31.03
C GLU A 695 41.05 -21.72 -31.46
N ARG A 696 41.08 -21.16 -32.67
CA ARG A 696 42.24 -20.39 -33.18
C ARG A 696 42.56 -19.17 -32.32
N SER A 697 41.54 -18.54 -31.75
CA SER A 697 41.68 -17.39 -30.84
C SER A 697 42.00 -17.75 -29.39
N LYS A 698 42.13 -19.06 -29.07
CA LYS A 698 42.35 -19.59 -27.71
C LYS A 698 41.27 -19.20 -26.70
N CYS A 699 40.06 -18.92 -27.17
CA CYS A 699 38.91 -18.57 -26.33
C CYS A 699 37.96 -19.74 -26.10
N ILE A 700 38.12 -20.85 -26.84
CA ILE A 700 37.22 -22.00 -26.79
C ILE A 700 37.17 -22.69 -25.43
N ASP A 701 38.25 -22.64 -24.65
CA ASP A 701 38.33 -23.27 -23.32
C ASP A 701 37.41 -22.61 -22.29
N LYS A 702 36.96 -21.38 -22.56
CA LYS A 702 35.98 -20.66 -21.74
C LYS A 702 34.53 -20.97 -22.15
N VAL A 703 34.31 -21.64 -23.27
CA VAL A 703 32.99 -21.87 -23.87
C VAL A 703 32.51 -23.29 -23.63
N VAL A 704 31.25 -23.44 -23.24
CA VAL A 704 30.54 -24.71 -23.09
C VAL A 704 29.36 -24.72 -24.05
N PHE A 705 29.28 -25.72 -24.91
CA PHE A 705 28.10 -25.91 -25.75
C PHE A 705 27.04 -26.62 -24.91
N ASP A 706 25.89 -25.98 -24.71
CA ASP A 706 24.85 -26.40 -23.75
C ASP A 706 23.46 -26.35 -24.40
N LEU A 707 22.85 -27.51 -24.62
CA LEU A 707 21.52 -27.60 -25.26
C LEU A 707 20.37 -27.16 -24.34
N SER A 708 20.62 -26.99 -23.04
CA SER A 708 19.63 -26.42 -22.11
C SER A 708 19.49 -24.91 -22.20
N LEU A 709 20.46 -24.22 -22.82
CA LEU A 709 20.42 -22.76 -22.91
C LEU A 709 19.30 -22.34 -23.87
N ALA A 710 18.21 -21.82 -23.32
CA ALA A 710 17.02 -21.33 -24.02
C ALA A 710 16.77 -19.82 -23.83
N ARG A 711 17.72 -19.10 -23.22
CA ARG A 711 17.69 -17.64 -23.01
C ARG A 711 17.56 -16.88 -24.33
N GLY A 712 16.83 -15.76 -24.29
CA GLY A 712 16.78 -14.80 -25.38
C GLY A 712 15.42 -14.12 -25.50
N LEU A 713 15.41 -12.89 -26.00
CA LEU A 713 14.17 -12.22 -26.38
C LEU A 713 13.64 -12.81 -27.68
N ASP A 714 12.33 -12.68 -27.93
CA ASP A 714 11.63 -13.27 -29.08
C ASP A 714 12.23 -12.87 -30.44
N TYR A 715 13.00 -11.77 -30.49
CA TYR A 715 13.67 -11.29 -31.71
C TYR A 715 15.09 -11.85 -31.92
N TYR A 716 15.59 -12.73 -31.05
CA TYR A 716 16.86 -13.43 -31.26
C TYR A 716 16.70 -14.61 -32.22
N THR A 717 17.51 -14.66 -33.27
CA THR A 717 17.38 -15.66 -34.36
C THR A 717 18.62 -16.53 -34.56
N GLY A 718 19.74 -16.22 -33.90
CA GLY A 718 21.06 -16.81 -34.13
C GLY A 718 21.68 -17.46 -32.89
N VAL A 719 22.98 -17.24 -32.69
CA VAL A 719 23.72 -17.71 -31.52
C VAL A 719 23.18 -17.02 -30.27
N ILE A 720 23.04 -17.79 -29.19
CA ILE A 720 22.69 -17.31 -27.85
C ILE A 720 23.76 -17.76 -26.87
N PHE A 721 24.11 -16.91 -25.91
CA PHE A 721 25.15 -17.21 -24.94
C PHE A 721 24.89 -16.54 -23.59
N GLU A 722 25.42 -17.13 -22.52
CA GLU A 722 25.35 -16.60 -21.16
C GLU A 722 26.65 -16.91 -20.41
N ALA A 723 27.24 -15.90 -19.78
CA ALA A 723 28.38 -16.10 -18.89
C ALA A 723 27.91 -16.42 -17.47
N VAL A 724 28.46 -17.50 -16.90
CA VAL A 724 28.16 -17.98 -15.55
C VAL A 724 29.44 -18.07 -14.74
N PHE A 725 29.43 -17.53 -13.53
CA PHE A 725 30.54 -17.62 -12.59
C PHE A 725 30.64 -19.02 -11.97
N LYS A 726 31.84 -19.59 -11.94
CA LYS A 726 32.13 -20.90 -11.33
C LYS A 726 32.50 -20.82 -9.85
N GLY A 727 32.90 -19.65 -9.36
CA GLY A 727 33.24 -19.44 -7.97
C GLY A 727 32.01 -19.22 -7.07
N GLY A 728 31.97 -19.91 -5.93
CA GLY A 728 31.06 -19.57 -4.84
C GLY A 728 31.38 -18.17 -4.33
N THR A 729 30.49 -17.21 -4.59
CA THR A 729 30.68 -15.78 -4.28
C THR A 729 31.27 -15.51 -2.88
N GLN A 730 32.51 -15.02 -2.82
CA GLN A 730 32.95 -14.02 -1.85
C GLN A 730 34.08 -13.18 -2.47
N VAL A 731 33.71 -12.09 -3.16
CA VAL A 731 34.63 -10.96 -3.26
C VAL A 731 34.56 -10.23 -1.91
N SER A 732 35.28 -10.73 -0.91
CA SER A 732 35.59 -9.95 0.28
C SER A 732 36.92 -9.24 0.02
N TRP A 733 36.86 -7.93 -0.26
CA TRP A 733 38.06 -7.11 -0.20
C TRP A 733 38.40 -6.93 1.28
N ARG A 734 39.26 -7.79 1.82
CA ARG A 734 39.91 -7.51 3.10
C ARG A 734 40.72 -6.22 2.92
N LYS A 735 40.31 -5.20 3.67
CA LYS A 735 41.00 -3.94 3.87
C LYS A 735 42.36 -4.25 4.51
N ASN A 736 43.40 -4.47 3.72
CA ASN A 736 44.75 -4.36 4.24
C ASN A 736 45.00 -2.87 4.49
N GLN A 737 44.85 -2.48 5.75
CA GLN A 737 45.50 -1.31 6.30
C GLN A 737 46.99 -1.40 5.97
N ASN A 738 47.54 -0.38 5.31
CA ASN A 738 48.80 0.23 5.70
C ASN A 738 48.92 1.59 4.98
N TYR A 739 48.76 2.61 5.83
CA TYR A 739 48.97 4.06 5.66
C TYR A 739 48.03 4.83 4.73
#